data_AF-T4VGE9-F1
#
_entry.id   AF-T4VGE9-F1
#
_cell.length_a   1.000
_cell.length_b   1.000
_cell.length_c   1.000
_cell.angle_alpha   90.00
_cell.angle_beta   90.00
_cell.angle_gamma   90.00
#
_symmetry.space_group_name_H-M   'P 1'
#
loop_
_entity.id
_entity.type
_entity.pdbx_description
1 polymer ?
#
loop_
_entity_poly.entity_id
_entity_poly.type
_entity_poly.pdbx_seq_one_letter_code
_entity_poly.pdbx_strand_id
1 'polypeptide(L)'
;MIKYFKTLWENNITPVNGRNLNKIEDALEYLYDVIRNVPNEENVRISNEKQRQKDEITRKNDEIKRNSVFDSKVEDVDHAIDASKNNIKEVNNKFENIVAGKQQDAELILSRDGEISLPVRLKRDLYVDNIPLKQKVLDIEGLKEMQDLEYETDTGYRVCENTKNGVVKDLKVYGKSFVNIADFSKVVVQGGAVKGINGKVSLPVNNASFYYEGDIFSNLCTAIFIPENNEKYTIHTLDKSGANVDAWFNQVGMQIKLLNKSNICKVRAYSNSSVSNSIQCYIVLGDVSQNPPSYFEGIASVGNGTPLDVITSNENLFDESFMESRLESDGYYHFRTTGNTKSSLFFGIIDKSNKQVSAMSPNNSVDLTGKDLTGYKVLIGLNGDKVDDKISFPIDSFPIDRFSIFKNVSDIVMVDYNHIKIKKPYINCGTVDKGYSSFKCDKKTILFKDVDKSWKPVTELNEFDILDSIRKKLYKNSSNITYRGASSENWTLSSSSDATLVFKIPSPNGSNANQHVICDKFNFFRQSWDASNQKEGISFDSNGNTYVQIFKSRLTTLDSYGFKSWLQSNYINIIYATLNSVVYEISPLDLVSFENETMWMIKSGPVSSSAEFKVTSSIQNFAKNTAERVDRLEDEVYKMNLANFAVSLNALELKTRLEALEAPKQ
;
A
#
# COMPACT_ATOMS: atom_id res chain seq x y z
N MET A 1 -47.49 -40.45 -21.02
CA MET A 1 -47.26 -41.41 -19.92
C MET A 1 -48.53 -41.65 -19.10
N ILE A 2 -49.16 -40.62 -18.51
CA ILE A 2 -50.42 -40.76 -17.74
C ILE A 2 -51.56 -41.37 -18.56
N LYS A 3 -51.75 -40.92 -19.81
CA LYS A 3 -52.73 -41.52 -20.74
C LYS A 3 -52.47 -43.01 -21.01
N TYR A 4 -51.19 -43.43 -21.03
CA TYR A 4 -50.78 -44.81 -21.29
C TYR A 4 -51.05 -45.72 -20.08
N PHE A 5 -50.75 -45.24 -18.86
CA PHE A 5 -51.08 -45.97 -17.62
C PHE A 5 -52.58 -46.06 -17.37
N LYS A 6 -53.35 -45.02 -17.74
CA LYS A 6 -54.81 -45.02 -17.63
C LYS A 6 -55.46 -46.07 -18.54
N THR A 7 -54.98 -46.20 -19.78
CA THR A 7 -55.44 -47.24 -20.72
C THR A 7 -55.03 -48.66 -20.30
N LEU A 8 -53.88 -48.84 -19.64
CA LEU A 8 -53.48 -50.14 -19.09
C LEU A 8 -54.32 -50.56 -17.87
N TRP A 9 -54.73 -49.59 -17.05
CA TRP A 9 -55.50 -49.85 -15.83
C TRP A 9 -56.99 -50.05 -16.09
N GLU A 10 -57.57 -49.32 -17.05
CA GLU A 10 -59.00 -49.44 -17.39
C GLU A 10 -59.35 -50.77 -18.09
N ASN A 11 -58.37 -51.50 -18.63
CA ASN A 11 -58.61 -52.70 -19.44
C ASN A 11 -58.44 -54.05 -18.72
N ASN A 12 -58.07 -54.12 -17.42
CA ASN A 12 -57.95 -55.40 -16.71
C ASN A 12 -58.46 -55.31 -15.24
N ILE A 13 -59.76 -55.58 -15.10
CA ILE A 13 -60.58 -56.15 -13.99
C ILE A 13 -59.78 -56.61 -12.73
N THR A 14 -60.11 -56.41 -11.44
CA THR A 14 -61.37 -56.57 -10.64
C THR A 14 -61.11 -56.04 -9.19
N PRO A 15 -62.11 -55.78 -8.33
CA PRO A 15 -62.07 -54.74 -7.30
C PRO A 15 -61.39 -55.15 -5.98
N VAL A 16 -60.54 -54.26 -5.45
CA VAL A 16 -60.04 -54.36 -4.06
C VAL A 16 -60.41 -53.09 -3.31
N ASN A 17 -61.34 -53.25 -2.37
CA ASN A 17 -61.68 -52.44 -1.19
C ASN A 17 -61.22 -50.97 -1.16
N GLY A 18 -62.21 -50.07 -1.18
CA GLY A 18 -62.12 -48.60 -1.27
C GLY A 18 -61.41 -47.84 -0.13
N ARG A 19 -60.54 -48.48 0.67
CA ARG A 19 -59.61 -47.77 1.57
C ARG A 19 -58.19 -47.61 1.00
N ASN A 20 -57.84 -48.36 -0.05
CA ASN A 20 -56.53 -48.21 -0.73
C ASN A 20 -56.59 -47.27 -1.95
N LEU A 21 -57.77 -47.02 -2.54
CA LEU A 21 -57.92 -46.08 -3.66
C LEU A 21 -57.64 -44.64 -3.25
N ASN A 22 -58.21 -44.17 -2.13
CA ASN A 22 -58.00 -42.79 -1.67
C ASN A 22 -56.53 -42.49 -1.39
N LYS A 23 -55.76 -43.46 -0.83
CA LYS A 23 -54.32 -43.26 -0.59
C LYS A 23 -53.49 -43.17 -1.87
N ILE A 24 -53.94 -43.80 -2.96
CA ILE A 24 -53.28 -43.73 -4.26
C ILE A 24 -53.68 -42.45 -4.99
N GLU A 25 -54.94 -42.03 -4.88
CA GLU A 25 -55.39 -40.72 -5.37
C GLU A 25 -54.68 -39.58 -4.65
N ASP A 26 -54.59 -39.60 -3.32
CA ASP A 26 -53.85 -38.61 -2.52
C ASP A 26 -52.36 -38.60 -2.89
N ALA A 27 -51.74 -39.76 -3.12
CA ALA A 27 -50.34 -39.86 -3.53
C ALA A 27 -50.10 -39.35 -4.96
N LEU A 28 -51.04 -39.59 -5.87
CA LEU A 28 -51.00 -39.07 -7.23
C LEU A 28 -51.26 -37.57 -7.28
N GLU A 29 -52.15 -37.05 -6.43
CA GLU A 29 -52.46 -35.62 -6.30
C GLU A 29 -51.28 -34.88 -5.66
N TYR A 30 -50.61 -35.47 -4.66
CA TYR A 30 -49.35 -34.98 -4.11
C TYR A 30 -48.22 -34.97 -5.15
N LEU A 31 -48.07 -36.03 -5.95
CA LEU A 31 -47.11 -36.06 -7.06
C LEU A 31 -47.46 -35.02 -8.14
N TYR A 32 -48.74 -34.79 -8.40
CA TYR A 32 -49.21 -33.77 -9.34
C TYR A 32 -48.87 -32.36 -8.83
N ASP A 33 -49.08 -32.09 -7.53
CA ASP A 33 -48.74 -30.81 -6.91
C ASP A 33 -47.22 -30.61 -6.79
N VAL A 34 -46.44 -31.65 -6.52
CA VAL A 34 -44.97 -31.58 -6.56
C VAL A 34 -44.48 -31.27 -7.97
N ILE A 35 -45.03 -31.90 -9.01
CA ILE A 35 -44.66 -31.63 -10.41
C ILE A 35 -45.14 -30.25 -10.88
N ARG A 36 -46.29 -29.78 -10.39
CA ARG A 36 -46.86 -28.46 -10.73
C ARG A 36 -46.15 -27.30 -10.02
N ASN A 37 -45.57 -27.57 -8.84
CA ASN A 37 -44.86 -26.59 -8.02
C ASN A 37 -43.34 -26.68 -8.11
N VAL A 38 -42.77 -27.58 -8.94
CA VAL A 38 -41.37 -27.45 -9.37
C VAL A 38 -41.31 -26.27 -10.34
N PRO A 39 -40.64 -25.15 -10.00
CA PRO A 39 -40.36 -24.13 -10.99
C PRO A 39 -39.52 -24.82 -12.06
N ASN A 40 -39.99 -24.85 -13.31
CA ASN A 40 -39.12 -25.24 -14.43
C ASN A 40 -37.92 -24.29 -14.38
N GLU A 41 -36.81 -24.73 -13.80
CA GLU A 41 -35.57 -23.95 -13.70
C GLU A 41 -35.18 -23.42 -15.09
N GLU A 42 -35.48 -24.20 -16.13
CA GLU A 42 -35.38 -23.84 -17.54
C GLU A 42 -36.20 -22.58 -17.90
N ASN A 43 -37.44 -22.44 -17.43
CA ASN A 43 -38.30 -21.29 -17.74
C ASN A 43 -37.86 -20.01 -16.99
N VAL A 44 -37.40 -20.15 -15.73
CA VAL A 44 -36.82 -19.04 -14.97
C VAL A 44 -35.50 -18.61 -15.62
N ARG A 45 -34.68 -19.57 -16.04
CA ARG A 45 -33.42 -19.33 -16.75
C ARG A 45 -33.64 -18.65 -18.11
N ILE A 46 -34.65 -19.09 -18.88
CA ILE A 46 -35.05 -18.45 -20.15
C ILE A 46 -35.58 -17.02 -19.91
N SER A 47 -36.35 -16.79 -18.84
CA SER A 47 -36.85 -15.46 -18.48
C SER A 47 -35.72 -14.52 -18.08
N ASN A 48 -34.79 -14.98 -17.25
CA ASN A 48 -33.62 -14.21 -16.84
C ASN A 48 -32.69 -13.91 -18.03
N GLU A 49 -32.52 -14.87 -18.94
CA GLU A 49 -31.74 -14.68 -20.17
C GLU A 49 -32.39 -13.66 -21.11
N LYS A 50 -33.72 -13.68 -21.26
CA LYS A 50 -34.45 -12.65 -22.03
C LYS A 50 -34.31 -11.27 -21.42
N GLN A 51 -34.34 -11.16 -20.09
CA GLN A 51 -34.13 -9.88 -19.40
C GLN A 51 -32.69 -9.39 -19.59
N ARG A 52 -31.69 -10.28 -19.44
CA ARG A 52 -30.28 -9.97 -19.70
C ARG A 52 -30.04 -9.46 -21.12
N GLN A 53 -30.65 -10.09 -22.12
CA GLN A 53 -30.56 -9.65 -23.51
C GLN A 53 -31.21 -8.27 -23.73
N LYS A 54 -32.33 -7.99 -23.06
CA LYS A 54 -33.00 -6.68 -23.11
C LYS A 54 -32.15 -5.57 -22.47
N ASP A 55 -31.51 -5.88 -21.34
CA ASP A 55 -30.63 -4.95 -20.64
C ASP A 55 -29.36 -4.68 -21.47
N GLU A 56 -28.82 -5.70 -22.14
CA GLU A 56 -27.68 -5.55 -23.03
C GLU A 56 -27.99 -4.74 -24.30
N ILE A 57 -29.18 -4.90 -24.89
CA ILE A 57 -29.64 -4.04 -25.98
C ILE A 57 -29.76 -2.58 -25.51
N THR A 58 -30.27 -2.36 -24.30
CA THR A 58 -30.40 -1.01 -23.73
C THR A 58 -29.02 -0.39 -23.50
N ARG A 59 -28.08 -1.14 -22.92
CA ARG A 59 -26.68 -0.71 -22.74
C ARG A 59 -26.02 -0.32 -24.06
N LYS A 60 -26.18 -1.12 -25.10
CA LYS A 60 -25.63 -0.83 -26.45
C LYS A 60 -26.26 0.42 -27.06
N ASN A 61 -27.57 0.63 -26.89
CA ASN A 61 -28.25 1.84 -27.38
C ASN A 61 -27.78 3.10 -26.63
N ASP A 62 -27.54 3.00 -25.32
CA ASP A 62 -26.99 4.11 -24.54
C ASP A 62 -25.53 4.40 -24.91
N GLU A 63 -24.75 3.37 -25.24
CA GLU A 63 -23.39 3.50 -25.75
C GLU A 63 -23.37 4.19 -27.13
N ILE A 64 -24.27 3.81 -28.04
CA ILE A 64 -24.45 4.48 -29.34
C ILE A 64 -24.84 5.96 -29.14
N LYS A 65 -25.76 6.27 -28.21
CA LYS A 65 -26.13 7.67 -27.90
C LYS A 65 -24.96 8.47 -27.32
N ARG A 66 -24.15 7.87 -26.44
CA ARG A 66 -22.96 8.53 -25.89
C ARG A 66 -21.94 8.81 -27.00
N ASN A 67 -21.72 7.85 -27.90
CA ASN A 67 -20.82 8.02 -29.03
C ASN A 67 -21.33 9.11 -29.99
N SER A 68 -22.64 9.14 -30.31
CA SER A 68 -23.18 10.20 -31.17
C SER A 68 -23.08 11.61 -30.55
N VAL A 69 -23.21 11.72 -29.23
CA VAL A 69 -23.01 13.00 -28.52
C VAL A 69 -21.53 13.39 -28.49
N PHE A 70 -20.63 12.41 -28.37
CA PHE A 70 -19.19 12.63 -28.46
C PHE A 70 -18.81 13.11 -29.86
N ASP A 71 -19.26 12.43 -30.91
CA ASP A 71 -18.97 12.77 -32.31
C ASP A 71 -19.49 14.17 -32.66
N SER A 72 -20.71 14.53 -32.23
CA SER A 72 -21.25 15.89 -32.41
C SER A 72 -20.41 16.96 -31.70
N LYS A 73 -19.86 16.67 -30.51
CA LYS A 73 -18.98 17.60 -29.81
C LYS A 73 -17.59 17.70 -30.47
N VAL A 74 -17.12 16.63 -31.09
CA VAL A 74 -15.88 16.65 -31.89
C VAL A 74 -16.08 17.53 -33.13
N GLU A 75 -17.21 17.41 -33.83
CA GLU A 75 -17.56 18.30 -34.95
C GLU A 75 -17.65 19.78 -34.52
N ASP A 76 -18.25 20.07 -33.37
CA ASP A 76 -18.30 21.45 -32.83
C ASP A 76 -16.90 22.02 -32.56
N VAL A 77 -15.99 21.18 -32.05
CA VAL A 77 -14.59 21.55 -31.81
C VAL A 77 -13.84 21.76 -33.12
N ASP A 78 -14.03 20.89 -34.12
CA ASP A 78 -13.44 21.03 -35.45
C ASP A 78 -13.92 22.31 -36.15
N HIS A 79 -15.21 22.63 -36.05
CA HIS A 79 -15.76 23.90 -36.53
C HIS A 79 -15.16 25.12 -35.81
N ALA A 80 -14.97 25.05 -34.50
CA ALA A 80 -14.32 26.12 -33.73
C ALA A 80 -12.83 26.29 -34.11
N ILE A 81 -12.13 25.19 -34.40
CA ILE A 81 -10.75 25.18 -34.88
C ILE A 81 -10.68 25.82 -36.27
N ASP A 82 -11.57 25.48 -37.19
CA ASP A 82 -11.57 26.05 -38.54
C ASP A 82 -11.98 27.52 -38.56
N ALA A 83 -12.92 27.93 -37.69
CA ALA A 83 -13.22 29.34 -37.46
C ALA A 83 -11.98 30.09 -36.93
N SER A 84 -11.24 29.49 -36.00
CA SER A 84 -10.00 30.07 -35.46
C SER A 84 -8.89 30.16 -36.52
N LYS A 85 -8.71 29.15 -37.37
CA LYS A 85 -7.77 29.18 -38.50
C LYS A 85 -8.14 30.29 -39.50
N ASN A 86 -9.42 30.46 -39.81
CA ASN A 86 -9.88 31.52 -40.69
C ASN A 86 -9.64 32.91 -40.10
N ASN A 87 -9.90 33.09 -38.80
CA ASN A 87 -9.58 34.33 -38.09
C ASN A 87 -8.07 34.62 -38.10
N ILE A 88 -7.22 33.61 -37.87
CA ILE A 88 -5.76 33.74 -37.94
C ILE A 88 -5.32 34.11 -39.37
N LYS A 89 -5.93 33.50 -40.38
CA LYS A 89 -5.63 33.82 -41.80
C LYS A 89 -6.06 35.24 -42.15
N GLU A 90 -7.21 35.71 -41.64
CA GLU A 90 -7.67 37.08 -41.82
C GLU A 90 -6.76 38.08 -41.09
N VAL A 91 -6.29 37.75 -39.89
CA VAL A 91 -5.31 38.54 -39.13
C VAL A 91 -3.97 38.59 -39.87
N ASN A 92 -3.50 37.47 -40.43
CA ASN A 92 -2.28 37.44 -41.24
C ASN A 92 -2.41 38.26 -42.52
N ASN A 93 -3.54 38.14 -43.23
CA ASN A 93 -3.81 38.97 -44.40
C ASN A 93 -3.89 40.46 -44.04
N LYS A 94 -4.49 40.82 -42.89
CA LYS A 94 -4.47 42.19 -42.36
C LYS A 94 -3.06 42.63 -42.00
N PHE A 95 -2.25 41.76 -41.42
CA PHE A 95 -0.88 42.05 -41.06
C PHE A 95 0.00 42.26 -42.30
N GLU A 96 -0.12 41.42 -43.33
CA GLU A 96 0.57 41.58 -44.62
C GLU A 96 0.13 42.85 -45.34
N ASN A 97 -1.16 43.19 -45.32
CA ASN A 97 -1.67 44.45 -45.86
C ASN A 97 -1.20 45.68 -45.05
N ILE A 98 -1.04 45.57 -43.73
CA ILE A 98 -0.47 46.62 -42.87
C ILE A 98 1.02 46.78 -43.13
N VAL A 99 1.75 45.69 -43.34
CA VAL A 99 3.19 45.72 -43.66
C VAL A 99 3.42 46.30 -45.06
N ALA A 100 2.55 45.98 -46.04
CA ALA A 100 2.58 46.57 -47.37
C ALA A 100 2.12 48.06 -47.38
N GLY A 101 1.12 48.42 -46.57
CA GLY A 101 0.63 49.79 -46.42
C GLY A 101 1.58 50.72 -45.65
N LYS A 102 2.45 50.17 -44.78
CA LYS A 102 3.47 50.92 -44.03
C LYS A 102 4.55 51.59 -44.90
N GLN A 103 4.65 51.24 -46.19
CA GLN A 103 5.54 51.93 -47.12
C GLN A 103 4.91 53.20 -47.74
N GLN A 104 3.59 53.41 -47.60
CA GLN A 104 2.88 54.61 -48.07
C GLN A 104 2.28 55.47 -46.95
N ASP A 105 1.98 54.92 -45.77
CA ASP A 105 1.28 55.64 -44.67
C ASP A 105 2.19 56.41 -43.68
N ALA A 106 3.43 56.75 -44.08
CA ALA A 106 4.19 57.77 -43.36
C ALA A 106 3.59 59.19 -43.52
N GLU A 107 2.72 59.41 -44.51
CA GLU A 107 2.14 60.73 -44.83
C GLU A 107 0.70 60.93 -44.32
N LEU A 108 -0.03 59.89 -43.91
CA LEU A 108 -1.43 59.99 -43.42
C LEU A 108 -1.55 60.09 -41.88
N ILE A 109 -0.51 60.62 -41.24
CA ILE A 109 -0.47 60.92 -39.79
C ILE A 109 -1.41 62.07 -39.37
N LEU A 110 -2.10 62.76 -40.28
CA LEU A 110 -2.76 64.03 -39.95
C LEU A 110 -4.28 64.11 -40.09
N SER A 111 -5.00 63.02 -40.41
CA SER A 111 -6.46 63.16 -40.60
C SER A 111 -7.28 61.93 -40.21
N ARG A 112 -7.42 61.70 -38.89
CA ARG A 112 -8.73 61.45 -38.26
C ARG A 112 -8.62 61.26 -36.75
N ASP A 113 -9.26 62.18 -36.05
CA ASP A 113 -9.85 62.06 -34.72
C ASP A 113 -8.92 61.78 -33.52
N GLY A 114 -8.56 62.88 -32.84
CA GLY A 114 -8.53 62.92 -31.38
C GLY A 114 -7.57 61.96 -30.69
N GLU A 115 -6.28 62.26 -30.82
CA GLU A 115 -5.14 61.85 -29.99
C GLU A 115 -5.37 60.83 -28.85
N ILE A 116 -4.90 59.61 -29.10
CA ILE A 116 -3.99 58.93 -28.17
C ILE A 116 -2.88 58.32 -29.05
N SER A 117 -1.65 58.82 -28.98
CA SER A 117 -0.51 58.34 -29.80
C SER A 117 -0.30 56.83 -29.63
N LEU A 118 0.27 56.15 -30.63
CA LEU A 118 0.52 54.69 -30.58
C LEU A 118 1.19 54.23 -29.25
N PRO A 119 2.18 54.96 -28.70
CA PRO A 119 2.75 54.65 -27.38
C PRO A 119 1.75 54.73 -26.23
N VAL A 120 0.80 55.67 -26.28
CA VAL A 120 -0.21 55.84 -25.22
C VAL A 120 -1.34 54.82 -25.36
N ARG A 121 -1.69 54.39 -26.58
CA ARG A 121 -2.57 53.23 -26.82
C ARG A 121 -1.94 51.93 -26.34
N LEU A 122 -0.66 51.70 -26.67
CA LEU A 122 0.10 50.54 -26.17
C LEU A 122 0.22 50.56 -24.64
N LYS A 123 0.45 51.73 -24.02
CA LYS A 123 0.40 51.85 -22.55
C LYS A 123 -0.98 51.51 -22.00
N ARG A 124 -2.07 51.98 -22.61
CA ARG A 124 -3.43 51.69 -22.17
C ARG A 124 -3.81 50.22 -22.34
N ASP A 125 -3.38 49.58 -23.43
CA ASP A 125 -3.80 48.21 -23.77
C ASP A 125 -2.88 47.16 -23.10
N LEU A 126 -1.62 47.50 -22.81
CA LEU A 126 -0.66 46.65 -22.10
C LEU A 126 -0.55 46.99 -20.61
N TYR A 127 -1.30 47.96 -20.09
CA TYR A 127 -1.37 48.28 -18.65
C TYR A 127 -2.81 48.56 -18.25
N VAL A 128 -3.27 47.92 -17.18
CA VAL A 128 -4.57 48.21 -16.57
C VAL A 128 -4.29 48.70 -15.16
N ASP A 129 -4.83 49.86 -14.77
CA ASP A 129 -4.56 50.52 -13.49
C ASP A 129 -3.07 50.82 -13.23
N ASN A 130 -2.33 51.22 -14.29
CA ASN A 130 -0.87 51.42 -14.26
C ASN A 130 -0.03 50.16 -13.95
N ILE A 131 -0.62 48.96 -13.98
CA ILE A 131 0.10 47.69 -13.81
C ILE A 131 0.22 47.01 -15.19
N PRO A 132 1.42 46.58 -15.61
CA PRO A 132 1.59 45.88 -16.87
C PRO A 132 0.69 44.64 -16.95
N LEU A 133 0.09 44.38 -18.11
CA LEU A 133 -0.76 43.22 -18.36
C LEU A 133 0.00 41.91 -18.10
N LYS A 134 1.30 41.86 -18.42
CA LYS A 134 2.20 40.75 -18.04
C LYS A 134 2.23 40.54 -16.53
N GLN A 135 2.28 41.61 -15.75
CA GLN A 135 2.27 41.54 -14.29
C GLN A 135 0.89 41.10 -13.78
N LYS A 136 -0.22 41.60 -14.37
CA LYS A 136 -1.57 41.11 -14.05
C LYS A 136 -1.78 39.64 -14.40
N VAL A 137 -1.25 39.16 -15.53
CA VAL A 137 -1.30 37.73 -15.93
C VAL A 137 -0.47 36.86 -14.99
N LEU A 138 0.71 37.35 -14.56
CA LEU A 138 1.48 36.72 -13.49
C LEU A 138 0.74 36.79 -12.15
N ASP A 139 -0.08 37.82 -11.92
CA ASP A 139 -0.85 38.02 -10.68
C ASP A 139 -2.20 37.27 -10.63
N ILE A 140 -2.60 36.58 -11.72
CA ILE A 140 -3.73 35.64 -11.69
C ILE A 140 -3.35 34.49 -10.74
N GLU A 141 -4.12 34.32 -9.66
CA GLU A 141 -4.00 33.15 -8.78
C GLU A 141 -4.05 31.86 -9.61
N GLY A 142 -2.96 31.09 -9.59
CA GLY A 142 -2.78 29.88 -10.40
C GLY A 142 -1.77 29.99 -11.54
N LEU A 143 -1.38 31.20 -11.97
CA LEU A 143 -0.33 31.47 -12.97
C LEU A 143 0.95 32.10 -12.39
N LYS A 144 0.96 32.41 -11.08
CA LYS A 144 2.23 32.62 -10.36
C LYS A 144 3.02 31.32 -10.44
N GLU A 145 4.30 31.38 -10.81
CA GLU A 145 5.22 30.25 -10.64
C GLU A 145 5.25 29.89 -9.15
N MET A 146 4.39 28.96 -8.73
CA MET A 146 4.57 28.29 -7.46
C MET A 146 5.56 27.15 -7.71
N GLN A 147 6.67 27.21 -7.00
CA GLN A 147 7.61 26.11 -6.88
C GLN A 147 6.84 24.88 -6.37
N ASP A 148 7.16 23.70 -6.90
CA ASP A 148 6.58 22.46 -6.37
C ASP A 148 6.89 22.35 -4.88
N LEU A 149 5.93 21.82 -4.13
CA LEU A 149 6.06 21.66 -2.70
C LEU A 149 6.88 20.40 -2.42
N GLU A 150 7.99 20.58 -1.71
CA GLU A 150 8.88 19.49 -1.29
C GLU A 150 8.38 18.88 0.02
N TYR A 151 8.38 17.55 0.07
CA TYR A 151 8.00 16.78 1.25
C TYR A 151 8.99 15.66 1.49
N GLU A 152 9.16 15.33 2.76
CA GLU A 152 9.90 14.18 3.23
C GLU A 152 9.10 13.44 4.30
N THR A 153 9.39 12.16 4.45
CA THR A 153 8.87 11.34 5.53
C THR A 153 9.86 10.24 5.88
N ASP A 154 9.93 9.89 7.15
CA ASP A 154 10.62 8.71 7.68
C ASP A 154 9.64 7.67 8.24
N THR A 155 8.32 7.93 8.16
CA THR A 155 7.23 7.09 8.71
C THR A 155 6.47 6.32 7.64
N GLY A 156 6.90 6.39 6.37
CA GLY A 156 6.23 5.73 5.25
C GLY A 156 4.94 6.42 4.77
N TYR A 157 4.53 7.54 5.39
CA TYR A 157 3.39 8.35 4.95
C TYR A 157 3.60 9.85 5.20
N ARG A 158 2.83 10.70 4.51
CA ARG A 158 2.83 12.15 4.71
C ARG A 158 1.48 12.76 4.30
N VAL A 159 0.95 13.65 5.12
CA VAL A 159 -0.13 14.56 4.71
C VAL A 159 0.51 15.81 4.11
N CYS A 160 0.20 16.08 2.84
CA CYS A 160 0.74 17.20 2.08
C CYS A 160 -0.32 18.29 2.00
N GLU A 161 -0.08 19.42 2.65
CA GLU A 161 -1.00 20.57 2.68
C GLU A 161 -0.72 21.54 1.53
N ASN A 162 -1.73 22.34 1.14
CA ASN A 162 -1.68 23.34 0.08
C ASN A 162 -1.35 22.76 -1.31
N THR A 163 -1.70 21.49 -1.54
CA THR A 163 -1.49 20.82 -2.81
C THR A 163 -2.51 21.25 -3.86
N LYS A 164 -2.22 21.03 -5.15
CA LYS A 164 -3.17 21.19 -6.25
C LYS A 164 -3.40 19.86 -6.97
N ASN A 165 -4.48 19.81 -7.74
CA ASN A 165 -4.70 18.69 -8.66
C ASN A 165 -3.52 18.64 -9.65
N GLY A 166 -2.78 17.54 -9.65
CA GLY A 166 -1.51 17.48 -10.34
C GLY A 166 -0.85 16.11 -10.24
N VAL A 167 0.49 16.10 -10.12
CA VAL A 167 1.27 14.87 -9.96
C VAL A 167 2.26 14.94 -8.81
N VAL A 168 2.57 13.78 -8.25
CA VAL A 168 3.72 13.53 -7.39
C VAL A 168 4.93 13.20 -8.27
N LYS A 169 6.06 13.84 -7.99
CA LYS A 169 7.29 13.70 -8.77
C LYS A 169 8.52 13.67 -7.87
N ASP A 170 9.67 13.43 -8.50
CA ASP A 170 10.97 13.41 -7.85
C ASP A 170 11.04 12.46 -6.65
N LEU A 171 10.29 11.36 -6.70
CA LEU A 171 10.23 10.38 -5.64
C LEU A 171 11.57 9.67 -5.51
N LYS A 172 12.17 9.80 -4.32
CA LYS A 172 13.24 8.95 -3.84
C LYS A 172 12.76 8.15 -2.65
N VAL A 173 13.03 6.85 -2.66
CA VAL A 173 12.69 5.94 -1.57
C VAL A 173 13.98 5.28 -1.10
N TYR A 174 14.27 5.40 0.19
CA TYR A 174 15.47 4.85 0.81
C TYR A 174 15.12 3.56 1.52
N GLY A 175 15.85 2.49 1.19
CA GLY A 175 15.70 1.22 1.87
C GLY A 175 16.12 1.31 3.34
N LYS A 176 15.62 0.36 4.14
CA LYS A 176 15.89 0.27 5.57
C LYS A 176 15.78 -1.19 5.98
N SER A 177 16.61 -1.61 6.92
CA SER A 177 16.65 -2.99 7.40
C SER A 177 16.76 -2.99 8.92
N PHE A 178 16.01 -3.87 9.57
CA PHE A 178 16.01 -4.02 11.02
C PHE A 178 16.18 -5.48 11.42
N VAL A 179 16.72 -5.70 12.61
CA VAL A 179 16.93 -7.03 13.19
C VAL A 179 16.05 -7.21 14.42
N ASN A 180 15.14 -8.17 14.38
CA ASN A 180 14.48 -8.67 15.58
C ASN A 180 15.42 -9.67 16.25
N ILE A 181 16.04 -9.24 17.35
CA ILE A 181 16.97 -10.04 18.15
C ILE A 181 16.24 -10.91 19.19
N ALA A 182 14.92 -10.74 19.34
CA ALA A 182 14.11 -11.51 20.25
C ALA A 182 13.79 -12.88 19.64
N ASP A 183 14.59 -13.89 19.98
CA ASP A 183 14.33 -15.28 19.59
C ASP A 183 13.07 -15.80 20.28
N PHE A 184 11.95 -15.82 19.55
CA PHE A 184 10.65 -16.21 20.11
C PHE A 184 10.64 -17.66 20.61
N SER A 185 11.46 -18.53 20.02
CA SER A 185 11.61 -19.92 20.46
C SER A 185 12.16 -20.01 21.89
N LYS A 186 12.90 -19.00 22.34
CA LYS A 186 13.54 -18.92 23.67
C LYS A 186 12.75 -18.14 24.72
N VAL A 187 11.59 -17.59 24.37
CA VAL A 187 10.70 -16.97 25.37
C VAL A 187 10.43 -17.96 26.49
N VAL A 188 10.52 -17.52 27.74
CA VAL A 188 10.10 -18.36 28.86
C VAL A 188 8.75 -17.85 29.35
N VAL A 189 7.81 -18.78 29.52
CA VAL A 189 6.45 -18.49 30.01
C VAL A 189 6.28 -19.02 31.42
N GLN A 190 5.52 -18.32 32.26
CA GLN A 190 5.25 -18.68 33.65
C GLN A 190 3.79 -18.36 34.02
N GLY A 191 3.29 -18.95 35.12
CA GLY A 191 1.95 -18.67 35.63
C GLY A 191 0.83 -19.07 34.67
N GLY A 192 1.02 -20.15 33.91
CA GLY A 192 0.05 -20.64 32.92
C GLY A 192 0.05 -19.88 31.59
N ALA A 193 1.00 -18.96 31.36
CA ALA A 193 1.17 -18.33 30.07
C ALA A 193 1.51 -19.35 28.96
N VAL A 194 1.04 -19.08 27.74
CA VAL A 194 1.17 -19.98 26.58
C VAL A 194 1.76 -19.22 25.40
N LYS A 195 2.77 -19.78 24.75
CA LYS A 195 3.30 -19.24 23.49
C LYS A 195 2.30 -19.48 22.37
N GLY A 196 1.92 -18.42 21.68
CA GLY A 196 1.18 -18.46 20.43
C GLY A 196 2.12 -18.42 19.21
N ILE A 197 1.63 -17.86 18.12
CA ILE A 197 2.36 -17.64 16.87
C ILE A 197 2.74 -16.16 16.71
N ASN A 198 3.71 -15.87 15.85
CA ASN A 198 4.12 -14.51 15.51
C ASN A 198 4.40 -13.62 16.73
N GLY A 199 5.21 -14.09 17.68
CA GLY A 199 5.62 -13.27 18.82
C GLY A 199 4.57 -13.14 19.92
N LYS A 200 3.40 -13.76 19.78
CA LYS A 200 2.27 -13.62 20.71
C LYS A 200 2.38 -14.56 21.88
N VAL A 201 2.20 -14.04 23.08
CA VAL A 201 2.08 -14.85 24.30
C VAL A 201 0.73 -14.57 24.96
N SER A 202 -0.05 -15.63 25.15
CA SER A 202 -1.29 -15.58 25.91
C SER A 202 -0.99 -15.63 27.41
N LEU A 203 -1.55 -14.66 28.14
CA LEU A 203 -1.48 -14.46 29.57
C LEU A 203 -2.90 -14.65 30.14
N PRO A 204 -3.29 -15.86 30.57
CA PRO A 204 -4.68 -16.17 30.89
C PRO A 204 -5.23 -15.49 32.15
N VAL A 205 -4.37 -15.22 33.13
CA VAL A 205 -4.76 -14.72 34.47
C VAL A 205 -3.71 -13.77 35.04
N ASN A 206 -4.04 -13.16 36.17
CA ASN A 206 -3.14 -12.31 36.95
C ASN A 206 -1.87 -13.09 37.33
N ASN A 207 -0.71 -12.46 37.23
CA ASN A 207 0.64 -13.04 37.41
C ASN A 207 1.11 -14.02 36.33
N ALA A 208 0.32 -14.32 35.30
CA ALA A 208 0.85 -14.99 34.11
C ALA A 208 1.87 -14.07 33.44
N SER A 209 3.04 -14.60 33.11
CA SER A 209 4.15 -13.79 32.62
C SER A 209 4.95 -14.48 31.53
N PHE A 210 5.67 -13.69 30.77
CA PHE A 210 6.75 -14.17 29.93
C PHE A 210 7.95 -13.25 30.02
N TYR A 211 9.12 -13.78 29.67
CA TYR A 211 10.30 -12.97 29.53
C TYR A 211 11.19 -13.45 28.40
N TYR A 212 11.92 -12.50 27.84
CA TYR A 212 13.08 -12.76 27.01
C TYR A 212 14.32 -12.66 27.89
N GLU A 213 15.23 -13.60 27.69
CA GLU A 213 16.56 -13.60 28.29
C GLU A 213 17.59 -13.61 27.17
N GLY A 214 18.60 -12.75 27.27
CA GLY A 214 19.66 -12.72 26.29
C GLY A 214 20.77 -11.75 26.67
N ASP A 215 22.02 -12.11 26.39
CA ASP A 215 23.19 -11.26 26.56
C ASP A 215 23.25 -10.09 25.54
N ILE A 216 22.22 -9.95 24.68
CA ILE A 216 22.20 -9.08 23.49
C ILE A 216 21.76 -7.63 23.84
N PHE A 217 21.23 -7.39 25.03
CA PHE A 217 20.79 -6.06 25.49
C PHE A 217 21.93 -5.08 25.85
N SER A 218 23.19 -5.47 25.65
CA SER A 218 24.33 -4.56 25.82
C SER A 218 24.37 -3.44 24.77
N ASN A 219 23.59 -3.58 23.69
CA ASN A 219 23.45 -2.59 22.63
C ASN A 219 22.14 -1.80 22.79
N LEU A 220 22.10 -0.63 22.15
CA LEU A 220 20.86 0.12 21.99
C LEU A 220 19.83 -0.75 21.27
N CYS A 221 18.72 -1.03 21.94
CA CYS A 221 17.62 -1.84 21.39
C CYS A 221 16.29 -1.18 21.73
N THR A 222 15.24 -1.49 20.97
CA THR A 222 13.87 -1.06 21.26
C THR A 222 13.01 -2.29 21.51
N ALA A 223 12.39 -2.38 22.68
CA ALA A 223 11.40 -3.41 22.99
C ALA A 223 10.00 -2.90 22.66
N ILE A 224 9.24 -3.72 21.94
CA ILE A 224 7.88 -3.40 21.49
C ILE A 224 6.93 -4.45 22.06
N PHE A 225 5.84 -3.98 22.67
CA PHE A 225 4.79 -4.79 23.25
C PHE A 225 3.45 -4.32 22.71
N ILE A 226 2.71 -5.22 22.07
CA ILE A 226 1.40 -4.92 21.47
C ILE A 226 0.38 -5.87 22.10
N PRO A 227 -0.42 -5.41 23.07
CA PRO A 227 -1.48 -6.23 23.63
C PRO A 227 -2.64 -6.34 22.63
N GLU A 228 -3.29 -7.50 22.58
CA GLU A 228 -4.46 -7.72 21.72
C GLU A 228 -5.70 -6.97 22.21
N ASN A 229 -5.72 -6.62 23.49
CA ASN A 229 -6.79 -5.87 24.13
C ASN A 229 -6.21 -4.78 25.04
N ASN A 230 -7.07 -3.91 25.58
CA ASN A 230 -6.66 -2.83 26.48
C ASN A 230 -6.51 -3.27 27.95
N GLU A 231 -6.21 -4.55 28.20
CA GLU A 231 -5.99 -5.02 29.57
C GLU A 231 -4.64 -4.56 30.11
N LYS A 232 -4.61 -4.29 31.42
CA LYS A 232 -3.41 -3.79 32.11
C LYS A 232 -2.33 -4.86 32.20
N TYR A 233 -1.10 -4.48 31.90
CA TYR A 233 0.08 -5.31 32.06
C TYR A 233 1.26 -4.51 32.61
N THR A 234 2.23 -5.21 33.18
CA THR A 234 3.48 -4.60 33.66
C THR A 234 4.64 -5.11 32.83
N ILE A 235 5.58 -4.23 32.52
CA ILE A 235 6.85 -4.58 31.90
C ILE A 235 7.97 -4.30 32.90
N HIS A 236 8.89 -5.26 33.09
CA HIS A 236 10.12 -5.09 33.87
C HIS A 236 11.33 -5.36 32.98
N THR A 237 12.39 -4.59 33.19
CA THR A 237 13.73 -4.95 32.75
C THR A 237 14.52 -5.41 33.98
N LEU A 238 15.25 -6.51 33.85
CA LEU A 238 15.98 -7.12 34.96
C LEU A 238 17.47 -7.26 34.60
N ASP A 239 18.32 -7.16 35.62
CA ASP A 239 19.74 -7.46 35.51
C ASP A 239 20.04 -8.96 35.74
N LYS A 240 21.32 -9.34 35.64
CA LYS A 240 21.78 -10.72 35.81
C LYS A 240 21.47 -11.32 37.18
N SER A 241 21.30 -10.50 38.22
CA SER A 241 20.91 -10.94 39.55
C SER A 241 19.40 -11.17 39.68
N GLY A 242 18.62 -10.75 38.67
CA GLY A 242 17.16 -10.75 38.70
C GLY A 242 16.57 -9.53 39.40
N ALA A 243 17.37 -8.51 39.71
CA ALA A 243 16.88 -7.25 40.26
C ALA A 243 16.27 -6.38 39.15
N ASN A 244 15.23 -5.62 39.50
CA ASN A 244 14.59 -4.69 38.57
C ASN A 244 15.53 -3.53 38.26
N VAL A 245 15.85 -3.35 36.97
CA VAL A 245 16.59 -2.19 36.44
C VAL A 245 15.63 -1.05 36.10
N ASP A 246 14.45 -1.40 35.61
CA ASP A 246 13.37 -0.47 35.27
C ASP A 246 12.03 -1.20 35.26
N ALA A 247 10.94 -0.48 35.55
CA ALA A 247 9.60 -1.06 35.62
C ALA A 247 8.53 -0.07 35.14
N TRP A 248 7.65 -0.56 34.27
CA TRP A 248 6.52 0.18 33.73
C TRP A 248 5.22 -0.52 34.15
N PHE A 249 4.57 0.03 35.18
CA PHE A 249 3.38 -0.56 35.82
C PHE A 249 2.08 -0.21 35.11
N ASN A 250 1.13 -1.14 35.09
CA ASN A 250 -0.25 -0.92 34.64
C ASN A 250 -0.38 -0.28 33.24
N GLN A 251 0.50 -0.67 32.33
CA GLN A 251 0.49 -0.21 30.94
C GLN A 251 -0.76 -0.72 30.22
N VAL A 252 -1.24 0.08 29.28
CA VAL A 252 -2.40 -0.21 28.42
C VAL A 252 -2.03 0.19 27.00
N GLY A 253 -2.51 -0.55 26.00
CA GLY A 253 -2.18 -0.31 24.59
C GLY A 253 -0.73 -0.63 24.27
N MET A 254 -0.29 -0.30 23.06
CA MET A 254 1.09 -0.56 22.63
C MET A 254 2.09 0.19 23.49
N GLN A 255 3.19 -0.48 23.82
CA GLN A 255 4.33 0.11 24.52
C GLN A 255 5.60 -0.08 23.70
N ILE A 256 6.31 1.03 23.48
CA ILE A 256 7.59 1.08 22.79
C ILE A 256 8.59 1.63 23.79
N LYS A 257 9.64 0.87 24.11
CA LYS A 257 10.62 1.24 25.14
C LYS A 257 12.03 1.09 24.60
N LEU A 258 12.78 2.18 24.64
CA LEU A 258 14.20 2.18 24.33
C LEU A 258 14.98 1.57 25.50
N LEU A 259 15.78 0.55 25.22
CA LEU A 259 16.65 -0.14 26.15
C LEU A 259 18.08 0.39 25.92
N ASN A 260 18.51 1.32 26.76
CA ASN A 260 19.82 1.97 26.66
C ASN A 260 20.74 1.70 27.88
N LYS A 261 20.34 0.80 28.79
CA LYS A 261 21.11 0.44 29.98
C LYS A 261 21.85 -0.87 29.75
N SER A 262 23.18 -0.83 29.89
CA SER A 262 24.10 -1.94 29.56
C SER A 262 24.01 -3.17 30.47
N ASN A 263 23.29 -3.09 31.60
CA ASN A 263 23.13 -4.17 32.56
C ASN A 263 21.81 -4.94 32.44
N ILE A 264 20.92 -4.55 31.52
CA ILE A 264 19.68 -5.31 31.26
C ILE A 264 20.07 -6.66 30.67
N CYS A 265 19.51 -7.75 31.20
CA CYS A 265 19.69 -9.09 30.63
C CYS A 265 18.35 -9.80 30.36
N LYS A 266 17.25 -9.28 30.94
CA LYS A 266 15.90 -9.80 30.73
C LYS A 266 14.91 -8.66 30.54
N VAL A 267 13.93 -8.92 29.68
CA VAL A 267 12.72 -8.09 29.57
C VAL A 267 11.53 -9.00 29.82
N ARG A 268 10.74 -8.67 30.84
CA ARG A 268 9.59 -9.45 31.31
C ARG A 268 8.32 -8.65 31.13
N ALA A 269 7.25 -9.29 30.66
CA ALA A 269 5.90 -8.76 30.75
C ALA A 269 4.99 -9.72 31.51
N TYR A 270 4.07 -9.19 32.31
CA TYR A 270 3.06 -9.98 33.00
C TYR A 270 1.72 -9.27 33.09
N SER A 271 0.65 -10.07 33.12
CA SER A 271 -0.70 -9.56 33.24
C SER A 271 -0.96 -9.10 34.66
N ASN A 272 -1.50 -7.88 34.79
CA ASN A 272 -2.10 -7.38 36.05
C ASN A 272 -3.62 -7.58 36.06
N SER A 273 -4.18 -8.21 35.02
CA SER A 273 -5.61 -8.33 34.83
C SER A 273 -6.11 -9.72 35.23
N SER A 274 -7.36 -9.76 35.68
CA SER A 274 -8.07 -11.01 35.97
C SER A 274 -8.67 -11.65 34.71
N VAL A 275 -8.62 -10.95 33.58
CA VAL A 275 -9.01 -11.47 32.27
C VAL A 275 -7.79 -11.81 31.42
N SER A 276 -7.97 -12.78 30.53
CA SER A 276 -6.92 -13.18 29.61
C SER A 276 -6.52 -12.01 28.71
N ASN A 277 -5.21 -11.80 28.59
CA ASN A 277 -4.60 -10.91 27.62
C ASN A 277 -3.68 -11.74 26.71
N SER A 278 -3.41 -11.26 25.51
CA SER A 278 -2.39 -11.82 24.62
C SER A 278 -1.50 -10.66 24.19
N ILE A 279 -0.19 -10.80 24.32
CA ILE A 279 0.75 -9.72 24.03
C ILE A 279 1.71 -10.21 22.95
N GLN A 280 1.75 -9.51 21.81
CA GLN A 280 2.81 -9.66 20.82
C GLN A 280 4.04 -8.89 21.30
N CYS A 281 5.20 -9.54 21.29
CA CYS A 281 6.46 -8.92 21.72
C CYS A 281 7.61 -9.27 20.80
N TYR A 282 8.50 -8.28 20.60
CA TYR A 282 9.73 -8.41 19.86
C TYR A 282 10.69 -7.27 20.25
N ILE A 283 11.97 -7.46 19.96
CA ILE A 283 13.03 -6.55 20.37
C ILE A 283 13.89 -6.28 19.16
N VAL A 284 13.92 -5.03 18.74
CA VAL A 284 14.60 -4.59 17.55
C VAL A 284 15.94 -3.97 17.93
N LEU A 285 17.01 -4.33 17.22
CA LEU A 285 18.32 -3.70 17.38
C LEU A 285 18.26 -2.24 16.88
N GLY A 286 18.73 -1.29 17.70
CA GLY A 286 18.70 0.14 17.43
C GLY A 286 17.53 0.89 18.09
N ASP A 287 17.50 2.20 17.87
CA ASP A 287 16.38 3.07 18.26
C ASP A 287 15.37 3.15 17.12
N VAL A 288 14.23 2.49 17.32
CA VAL A 288 13.07 2.55 16.42
C VAL A 288 11.86 3.13 17.14
N SER A 289 12.08 3.93 18.20
CA SER A 289 11.00 4.43 19.04
C SER A 289 10.05 5.38 18.31
N GLN A 290 10.57 6.17 17.37
CA GLN A 290 9.79 7.12 16.56
C GLN A 290 9.00 6.44 15.44
N ASN A 291 9.45 5.28 14.97
CA ASN A 291 8.85 4.53 13.88
C ASN A 291 9.11 3.03 14.09
N PRO A 292 8.36 2.39 14.99
CA PRO A 292 8.56 0.98 15.29
C PRO A 292 8.05 0.13 14.13
N PRO A 293 8.84 -0.83 13.62
CA PRO A 293 8.35 -1.77 12.63
C PRO A 293 7.28 -2.67 13.25
N SER A 294 6.30 -3.15 12.48
CA SER A 294 5.42 -4.24 12.89
C SER A 294 6.21 -5.54 13.09
N TYR A 295 5.60 -6.55 13.71
CA TYR A 295 6.31 -7.78 14.05
C TYR A 295 6.90 -8.50 12.82
N PHE A 296 8.17 -8.91 12.94
CA PHE A 296 8.89 -9.77 12.00
C PHE A 296 9.88 -10.67 12.76
N GLU A 297 10.38 -11.72 12.11
CA GLU A 297 11.41 -12.61 12.66
C GLU A 297 12.73 -12.44 11.90
N GLY A 298 13.86 -12.51 12.60
CA GLY A 298 15.18 -12.34 12.00
C GLY A 298 15.40 -10.93 11.47
N ILE A 299 15.62 -10.79 10.16
CA ILE A 299 15.80 -9.50 9.49
C ILE A 299 14.55 -9.18 8.67
N ALA A 300 14.10 -7.92 8.73
CA ALA A 300 13.12 -7.39 7.80
C ALA A 300 13.63 -6.10 7.17
N SER A 301 13.24 -5.89 5.91
CA SER A 301 13.57 -4.68 5.16
C SER A 301 12.31 -4.03 4.58
N VAL A 302 12.44 -2.81 4.04
CA VAL A 302 11.36 -2.13 3.31
C VAL A 302 10.84 -3.07 2.21
N GLY A 303 9.54 -3.33 2.18
CA GLY A 303 8.85 -4.28 1.32
C GLY A 303 8.73 -5.69 1.93
N ASN A 304 9.84 -6.24 2.42
CA ASN A 304 9.94 -7.57 3.04
C ASN A 304 9.22 -8.68 2.24
N GLY A 305 9.45 -8.73 0.93
CA GLY A 305 8.81 -9.68 0.01
C GLY A 305 7.44 -9.24 -0.52
N THR A 306 6.89 -8.14 -0.03
CA THR A 306 5.64 -7.56 -0.54
C THR A 306 5.94 -6.46 -1.57
N PRO A 307 5.22 -6.42 -2.71
CA PRO A 307 5.35 -5.33 -3.67
C PRO A 307 5.19 -3.95 -3.04
N LEU A 308 6.10 -3.03 -3.36
CA LEU A 308 6.01 -1.64 -2.94
C LEU A 308 4.92 -0.92 -3.75
N ASP A 309 3.82 -0.59 -3.07
CA ASP A 309 2.74 0.22 -3.62
C ASP A 309 2.82 1.63 -3.07
N VAL A 310 2.92 2.63 -3.94
CA VAL A 310 2.78 4.04 -3.58
C VAL A 310 1.34 4.46 -3.82
N ILE A 311 0.75 5.15 -2.86
CA ILE A 311 -0.65 5.55 -2.85
C ILE A 311 -0.74 7.05 -2.58
N THR A 312 -1.58 7.72 -3.34
CA THR A 312 -2.05 9.07 -3.03
C THR A 312 -3.56 9.05 -2.81
N SER A 313 -4.06 9.82 -1.86
CA SER A 313 -5.49 10.08 -1.71
C SER A 313 -5.78 11.54 -1.39
N ASN A 314 -7.01 11.96 -1.63
CA ASN A 314 -7.48 13.25 -1.10
C ASN A 314 -7.74 13.14 0.42
N GLU A 315 -8.23 14.24 0.99
CA GLU A 315 -8.58 14.36 2.42
C GLU A 315 -9.56 13.30 2.94
N ASN A 316 -10.49 12.82 2.09
CA ASN A 316 -11.41 11.76 2.47
C ASN A 316 -10.69 10.42 2.31
N LEU A 317 -10.60 9.67 3.40
CA LEU A 317 -9.97 8.35 3.48
C LEU A 317 -11.00 7.22 3.48
N PHE A 318 -12.28 7.55 3.40
CA PHE A 318 -13.38 6.59 3.36
C PHE A 318 -13.63 6.09 1.95
N ASP A 319 -13.04 4.96 1.59
CA ASP A 319 -13.30 4.32 0.29
C ASP A 319 -14.61 3.53 0.34
N GLU A 320 -15.61 4.03 -0.39
CA GLU A 320 -16.95 3.45 -0.46
C GLU A 320 -16.97 2.03 -1.05
N SER A 321 -15.92 1.60 -1.76
CA SER A 321 -15.84 0.24 -2.30
C SER A 321 -15.78 -0.85 -1.23
N PHE A 322 -15.48 -0.46 0.02
CA PHE A 322 -15.50 -1.35 1.17
C PHE A 322 -16.88 -1.53 1.81
N MET A 323 -17.89 -0.83 1.32
CA MET A 323 -19.26 -0.96 1.77
C MET A 323 -19.93 -2.19 1.13
N GLU A 324 -20.47 -3.09 1.95
CA GLU A 324 -21.29 -4.19 1.45
C GLU A 324 -22.66 -3.71 0.95
N SER A 325 -23.19 -2.64 1.55
CA SER A 325 -24.42 -1.99 1.11
C SER A 325 -24.16 -1.18 -0.17
N ARG A 326 -25.06 -1.30 -1.15
CA ARG A 326 -25.04 -0.45 -2.33
C ARG A 326 -25.70 0.90 -2.02
N LEU A 327 -25.25 1.94 -2.72
CA LEU A 327 -25.95 3.22 -2.75
C LEU A 327 -27.30 2.99 -3.46
N GLU A 328 -28.39 3.23 -2.75
CA GLU A 328 -29.75 3.06 -3.27
C GLU A 328 -30.18 4.28 -4.11
N SER A 329 -31.30 4.14 -4.83
CA SER A 329 -31.82 5.19 -5.72
C SER A 329 -32.18 6.51 -5.03
N ASP A 330 -32.40 6.48 -3.71
CA ASP A 330 -32.66 7.68 -2.90
C ASP A 330 -31.36 8.41 -2.49
N GLY A 331 -30.21 7.89 -2.91
CA GLY A 331 -28.90 8.45 -2.63
C GLY A 331 -28.39 8.14 -1.23
N TYR A 332 -28.91 7.12 -0.57
CA TYR A 332 -28.41 6.65 0.72
C TYR A 332 -27.87 5.21 0.61
N TYR A 333 -26.84 4.92 1.40
CA TYR A 333 -26.47 3.55 1.75
C TYR A 333 -27.45 3.04 2.79
N HIS A 334 -28.07 1.89 2.50
CA HIS A 334 -29.06 1.26 3.37
C HIS A 334 -28.42 0.08 4.10
N PHE A 335 -28.51 0.07 5.42
CA PHE A 335 -27.97 -1.02 6.25
C PHE A 335 -29.12 -1.80 6.91
N ARG A 336 -29.08 -3.14 6.80
CA ARG A 336 -30.04 -4.07 7.44
C ARG A 336 -29.36 -4.84 8.56
N THR A 337 -29.92 -4.83 9.75
CA THR A 337 -29.23 -5.19 10.98
C THR A 337 -29.70 -6.53 11.58
N THR A 338 -28.85 -7.21 12.36
CA THR A 338 -29.15 -8.46 13.07
C THR A 338 -29.12 -8.26 14.60
N GLY A 339 -30.31 -8.26 15.21
CA GLY A 339 -30.65 -8.32 16.65
C GLY A 339 -29.62 -7.98 17.74
N ASN A 340 -29.86 -6.84 18.41
CA ASN A 340 -29.48 -6.36 19.77
C ASN A 340 -30.78 -5.76 20.38
N THR A 341 -30.81 -5.04 21.51
CA THR A 341 -31.86 -4.03 21.83
C THR A 341 -31.30 -2.86 22.67
N LYS A 342 -29.97 -2.76 22.80
CA LYS A 342 -29.33 -1.96 23.87
C LYS A 342 -28.06 -1.21 23.46
N SER A 343 -27.93 -0.74 22.22
CA SER A 343 -26.80 0.10 21.80
C SER A 343 -27.22 1.53 21.45
N SER A 344 -26.63 2.51 22.14
CA SER A 344 -26.65 3.92 21.76
C SER A 344 -25.75 4.13 20.54
N LEU A 345 -26.14 5.07 19.67
CA LEU A 345 -25.40 5.61 18.51
C LEU A 345 -23.87 5.39 18.58
N PHE A 346 -23.30 4.64 17.63
CA PHE A 346 -21.87 4.39 17.56
C PHE A 346 -21.39 4.20 16.13
N PHE A 347 -20.60 5.15 15.63
CA PHE A 347 -19.52 4.74 14.73
C PHE A 347 -18.39 4.28 15.65
N GLY A 348 -17.75 3.17 15.34
CA GLY A 348 -16.78 2.59 16.25
C GLY A 348 -15.76 1.84 15.46
N ILE A 349 -14.51 1.89 15.88
CA ILE A 349 -13.57 0.90 15.39
C ILE A 349 -13.76 -0.34 16.27
N ILE A 350 -14.12 -1.44 15.64
CA ILE A 350 -14.15 -2.76 16.27
C ILE A 350 -12.83 -3.46 16.00
N ASP A 351 -12.29 -4.13 17.02
CA ASP A 351 -11.14 -4.98 16.81
C ASP A 351 -11.51 -6.23 16.01
N LYS A 352 -10.50 -7.04 15.69
CA LYS A 352 -10.61 -8.35 15.04
C LYS A 352 -11.58 -9.35 15.73
N SER A 353 -11.95 -9.10 16.99
CA SER A 353 -12.87 -9.93 17.79
C SER A 353 -14.28 -9.34 17.85
N ASN A 354 -14.57 -8.32 17.02
CA ASN A 354 -15.79 -7.53 17.01
C ASN A 354 -16.07 -6.80 18.34
N LYS A 355 -15.05 -6.58 19.17
CA LYS A 355 -15.19 -5.78 20.38
C LYS A 355 -15.00 -4.32 20.02
N GLN A 356 -15.93 -3.48 20.41
CA GLN A 356 -15.83 -2.03 20.24
C GLN A 356 -14.65 -1.49 21.05
N VAL A 357 -13.70 -0.86 20.36
CA VAL A 357 -12.48 -0.28 20.97
C VAL A 357 -12.63 1.23 21.16
N SER A 358 -13.51 1.87 20.39
CA SER A 358 -13.91 3.27 20.57
C SER A 358 -15.42 3.44 20.37
N ALA A 359 -16.03 4.27 21.24
CA ALA A 359 -17.34 4.84 20.98
C ALA A 359 -17.15 6.19 20.31
N MET A 360 -17.41 6.28 19.01
CA MET A 360 -17.40 7.54 18.29
C MET A 360 -18.84 8.04 18.20
N SER A 361 -19.08 9.22 18.74
CA SER A 361 -20.23 10.01 18.31
C SER A 361 -19.85 10.71 17.00
N PRO A 362 -20.78 10.89 16.06
CA PRO A 362 -20.56 11.73 14.88
C PRO A 362 -19.99 13.09 15.28
N ASN A 363 -19.04 13.61 14.50
CA ASN A 363 -18.39 14.91 14.70
C ASN A 363 -17.49 15.03 15.94
N ASN A 364 -17.04 13.90 16.51
CA ASN A 364 -16.01 13.89 17.54
C ASN A 364 -14.69 13.37 16.95
N SER A 365 -13.57 13.91 17.45
CA SER A 365 -12.25 13.35 17.13
C SER A 365 -11.96 12.09 17.93
N VAL A 366 -11.14 11.21 17.36
CA VAL A 366 -10.64 10.02 18.06
C VAL A 366 -9.14 9.95 17.96
N ASP A 367 -8.50 9.86 19.13
CA ASP A 367 -7.09 9.55 19.25
C ASP A 367 -6.88 8.03 19.11
N LEU A 368 -6.25 7.62 18.01
CA LEU A 368 -5.87 6.23 17.73
C LEU A 368 -4.37 5.97 17.98
N THR A 369 -3.67 6.93 18.58
CA THR A 369 -2.24 6.81 18.88
C THR A 369 -1.99 5.58 19.75
N GLY A 370 -1.01 4.77 19.35
CA GLY A 370 -0.62 3.57 20.11
C GLY A 370 -1.60 2.39 20.03
N LYS A 371 -2.60 2.42 19.14
CA LYS A 371 -3.43 1.24 18.82
C LYS A 371 -2.85 0.48 17.63
N ASP A 372 -2.76 -0.85 17.72
CA ASP A 372 -2.53 -1.69 16.54
C ASP A 372 -3.87 -1.89 15.83
N LEU A 373 -4.05 -1.25 14.68
CA LEU A 373 -5.29 -1.26 13.91
C LEU A 373 -5.37 -2.39 12.86
N THR A 374 -4.50 -3.42 12.94
CA THR A 374 -4.52 -4.51 11.96
C THR A 374 -5.80 -5.31 12.01
N GLY A 375 -6.48 -5.39 10.87
CA GLY A 375 -7.72 -6.16 10.76
C GLY A 375 -8.83 -5.62 11.66
N TYR A 376 -8.69 -4.39 12.15
CA TYR A 376 -9.78 -3.66 12.78
C TYR A 376 -10.79 -3.30 11.69
N LYS A 377 -12.06 -3.20 12.05
CA LYS A 377 -13.15 -2.87 11.13
C LYS A 377 -13.84 -1.59 11.59
N VAL A 378 -14.41 -0.87 10.64
CA VAL A 378 -15.30 0.25 10.93
C VAL A 378 -16.71 -0.30 11.14
N LEU A 379 -17.31 0.02 12.27
CA LEU A 379 -18.70 -0.26 12.59
C LEU A 379 -19.49 1.04 12.50
N ILE A 380 -20.68 0.98 11.90
CA ILE A 380 -21.64 2.08 11.87
C ILE A 380 -22.99 1.62 12.44
N GLY A 381 -23.45 2.25 13.52
CA GLY A 381 -24.74 1.99 14.14
C GLY A 381 -25.42 3.28 14.62
N LEU A 382 -26.63 3.56 14.16
CA LEU A 382 -27.48 4.63 14.68
C LEU A 382 -28.70 4.01 15.37
N ASN A 383 -29.16 4.64 16.45
CA ASN A 383 -30.40 4.23 17.12
C ASN A 383 -31.59 5.02 16.52
N GLY A 384 -32.64 4.29 16.07
CA GLY A 384 -33.84 4.81 15.40
C GLY A 384 -33.75 4.87 13.86
N ASP A 385 -34.91 4.99 13.19
CA ASP A 385 -34.99 5.39 11.78
C ASP A 385 -34.41 6.81 11.66
N LYS A 386 -33.11 6.90 11.38
CA LYS A 386 -32.39 8.16 11.23
C LYS A 386 -31.78 8.24 9.84
N VAL A 387 -32.04 9.39 9.22
CA VAL A 387 -31.44 9.82 7.97
C VAL A 387 -30.35 10.81 8.35
N ASP A 388 -29.09 10.49 8.05
CA ASP A 388 -28.00 11.43 8.20
C ASP A 388 -27.34 11.70 6.85
N ASP A 389 -27.33 12.97 6.47
CA ASP A 389 -26.77 13.42 5.20
C ASP A 389 -25.25 13.48 5.23
N LYS A 390 -24.63 13.55 6.41
CA LYS A 390 -23.17 13.64 6.55
C LYS A 390 -22.69 13.07 7.88
N ILE A 391 -21.70 12.18 7.80
CA ILE A 391 -21.01 11.68 8.98
C ILE A 391 -19.50 11.88 8.80
N SER A 392 -18.86 12.64 9.70
CA SER A 392 -17.41 12.96 9.68
C SER A 392 -16.68 12.37 10.90
N PHE A 393 -15.48 11.83 10.63
CA PHE A 393 -14.56 11.31 11.63
C PHE A 393 -13.16 11.92 11.47
N PRO A 394 -12.88 13.02 12.19
CA PRO A 394 -11.53 13.54 12.33
C PRO A 394 -10.66 12.57 13.16
N ILE A 395 -9.48 12.21 12.63
CA ILE A 395 -8.47 11.37 13.29
C ILE A 395 -7.28 12.24 13.67
N ASP A 396 -7.00 12.36 14.97
CA ASP A 396 -5.98 13.28 15.49
C ASP A 396 -4.56 12.90 15.06
N SER A 397 -4.26 11.59 15.00
CA SER A 397 -2.96 11.03 14.65
C SER A 397 -3.04 9.56 14.24
N PHE A 398 -2.17 9.15 13.31
CA PHE A 398 -2.06 7.76 12.84
C PHE A 398 -1.00 6.97 13.64
N PRO A 399 -1.26 5.70 13.98
CA PRO A 399 -0.17 4.77 14.26
C PRO A 399 0.59 4.47 12.96
N ILE A 400 1.91 4.43 13.10
CA ILE A 400 2.91 4.50 12.02
C ILE A 400 2.89 3.30 11.07
N ASP A 401 2.26 2.21 11.47
CA ASP A 401 1.99 1.10 10.57
C ASP A 401 0.49 0.85 10.50
N ARG A 402 0.05 0.46 9.30
CA ARG A 402 -1.19 -0.28 9.00
C ARG A 402 -2.41 0.60 8.69
N PHE A 403 -2.32 1.25 7.53
CA PHE A 403 -3.48 1.53 6.68
C PHE A 403 -4.10 0.22 6.17
N SER A 404 -4.75 -0.48 7.09
CA SER A 404 -5.76 -1.49 6.80
C SER A 404 -7.06 -1.05 7.43
N ILE A 405 -7.44 0.23 7.32
CA ILE A 405 -8.79 0.65 7.69
C ILE A 405 -9.81 -0.17 6.88
N PHE A 406 -9.41 -0.74 5.74
CA PHE A 406 -10.27 -1.65 4.99
C PHE A 406 -9.60 -2.83 4.25
N LYS A 407 -8.33 -3.14 4.50
CA LYS A 407 -7.70 -4.33 3.90
C LYS A 407 -8.09 -5.55 4.75
N ASN A 408 -9.22 -6.18 4.40
CA ASN A 408 -9.95 -7.26 5.11
C ASN A 408 -11.12 -6.83 6.00
N VAL A 409 -11.86 -5.77 5.65
CA VAL A 409 -13.27 -5.71 6.08
C VAL A 409 -14.00 -6.75 5.22
N SER A 410 -14.06 -7.98 5.71
CA SER A 410 -14.91 -9.02 5.12
C SER A 410 -16.40 -8.73 5.32
N ASP A 411 -16.71 -7.85 6.29
CA ASP A 411 -18.03 -7.50 6.78
C ASP A 411 -17.94 -6.18 7.57
N ILE A 412 -18.86 -5.25 7.32
CA ILE A 412 -19.25 -4.24 8.31
C ILE A 412 -20.16 -4.96 9.30
N VAL A 413 -19.67 -5.23 10.52
CA VAL A 413 -20.47 -5.98 11.51
C VAL A 413 -21.54 -5.06 12.08
N MET A 414 -22.78 -5.34 11.72
CA MET A 414 -23.97 -4.56 12.05
C MET A 414 -24.58 -5.02 13.37
N VAL A 415 -25.08 -4.08 14.17
CA VAL A 415 -25.88 -4.39 15.36
C VAL A 415 -27.13 -3.51 15.36
N ASP A 416 -28.29 -4.16 15.27
CA ASP A 416 -29.62 -3.75 15.76
C ASP A 416 -30.72 -3.05 14.90
N TYR A 417 -31.97 -3.43 15.16
CA TYR A 417 -33.26 -3.43 14.43
C TYR A 417 -33.76 -2.23 13.58
N ASN A 418 -33.01 -1.15 13.36
CA ASN A 418 -33.53 0.03 12.62
C ASN A 418 -32.90 0.20 11.22
N HIS A 419 -33.64 0.81 10.31
CA HIS A 419 -33.18 1.12 8.96
C HIS A 419 -32.30 2.38 8.98
N ILE A 420 -31.00 2.19 8.81
CA ILE A 420 -30.04 3.31 8.77
C ILE A 420 -29.80 3.73 7.33
N LYS A 421 -29.87 5.04 7.08
CA LYS A 421 -29.58 5.67 5.79
C LYS A 421 -28.44 6.69 5.94
N ILE A 422 -27.35 6.50 5.19
CA ILE A 422 -26.18 7.39 5.22
C ILE A 422 -25.86 7.84 3.80
N LYS A 423 -25.58 9.13 3.58
CA LYS A 423 -25.30 9.66 2.24
C LYS A 423 -23.84 10.06 1.98
N LYS A 424 -23.15 10.59 3.00
CA LYS A 424 -21.80 11.17 2.86
C LYS A 424 -20.89 10.73 4.01
N PRO A 425 -20.44 9.46 4.04
CA PRO A 425 -19.45 9.01 5.00
C PRO A 425 -18.09 9.65 4.70
N TYR A 426 -17.43 10.16 5.75
CA TYR A 426 -16.20 10.94 5.62
C TYR A 426 -15.23 10.61 6.77
N ILE A 427 -14.02 10.20 6.43
CA ILE A 427 -12.92 10.02 7.39
C ILE A 427 -11.79 10.93 6.94
N ASN A 428 -11.25 11.76 7.84
CA ASN A 428 -10.15 12.65 7.52
C ASN A 428 -9.10 12.65 8.62
N CYS A 429 -7.85 12.98 8.24
CA CYS A 429 -6.80 13.24 9.22
C CYS A 429 -6.92 14.69 9.75
N GLY A 430 -6.62 14.87 11.04
CA GLY A 430 -6.69 16.12 11.78
C GLY A 430 -7.92 16.21 12.68
N THR A 431 -7.94 17.22 13.57
CA THR A 431 -8.96 17.43 14.61
C THR A 431 -10.21 18.19 14.13
N VAL A 432 -10.22 18.66 12.87
CA VAL A 432 -11.25 19.57 12.33
C VAL A 432 -12.02 18.90 11.18
N ASP A 433 -13.34 19.06 11.17
CA ASP A 433 -14.18 18.70 10.02
C ASP A 433 -13.90 19.65 8.85
N LYS A 434 -13.33 19.14 7.76
CA LYS A 434 -12.94 19.92 6.57
C LYS A 434 -14.05 20.01 5.51
N GLY A 435 -15.22 19.45 5.77
CA GLY A 435 -16.29 19.34 4.77
C GLY A 435 -16.23 18.03 3.98
N TYR A 436 -17.37 17.62 3.40
CA TYR A 436 -17.41 16.37 2.63
C TYR A 436 -16.82 16.57 1.23
N SER A 437 -15.88 15.69 0.88
CA SER A 437 -15.47 15.41 -0.50
C SER A 437 -15.54 13.91 -0.76
N SER A 438 -15.84 13.51 -2.00
CA SER A 438 -15.83 12.09 -2.40
C SER A 438 -14.41 11.53 -2.27
N PHE A 439 -14.26 10.28 -1.84
CA PHE A 439 -12.98 9.59 -1.85
C PHE A 439 -12.37 9.51 -3.25
N LYS A 440 -11.08 9.85 -3.36
CA LYS A 440 -10.28 9.73 -4.56
C LYS A 440 -8.90 9.22 -4.18
N CYS A 441 -8.43 8.23 -4.94
CA CYS A 441 -7.16 7.57 -4.69
C CYS A 441 -6.49 7.22 -6.02
N ASP A 442 -5.16 7.28 -6.05
CA ASP A 442 -4.35 6.64 -7.06
C ASP A 442 -3.32 5.73 -6.39
N LYS A 443 -3.08 4.59 -7.03
CA LYS A 443 -2.22 3.52 -6.52
C LYS A 443 -1.33 3.03 -7.64
N LYS A 444 -0.03 2.99 -7.38
CA LYS A 444 0.97 2.47 -8.32
C LYS A 444 1.90 1.50 -7.62
N THR A 445 2.02 0.29 -8.17
CA THR A 445 3.09 -0.63 -7.78
C THR A 445 4.37 -0.20 -8.47
N ILE A 446 5.46 -0.09 -7.72
CA ILE A 446 6.77 0.24 -8.29
C ILE A 446 7.31 -1.00 -9.01
N LEU A 447 7.56 -0.88 -10.30
CA LEU A 447 8.16 -1.93 -11.11
C LEU A 447 9.59 -1.56 -11.52
N PHE A 448 10.45 -2.57 -11.59
CA PHE A 448 11.78 -2.47 -12.21
C PHE A 448 11.90 -3.45 -13.36
N LYS A 449 12.75 -3.13 -14.32
CA LYS A 449 13.03 -3.98 -15.48
C LYS A 449 14.18 -4.91 -15.15
N ASP A 450 13.90 -6.19 -15.02
CA ASP A 450 14.87 -7.21 -14.61
C ASP A 450 15.79 -7.62 -15.79
N VAL A 451 16.77 -8.48 -15.54
CA VAL A 451 17.77 -8.96 -16.51
C VAL A 451 17.11 -9.67 -17.71
N ASP A 452 15.96 -10.31 -17.48
CA ASP A 452 15.13 -10.94 -18.53
C ASP A 452 14.29 -9.92 -19.34
N LYS A 453 14.45 -8.62 -19.05
CA LYS A 453 13.72 -7.48 -19.63
C LYS A 453 12.23 -7.41 -19.26
N SER A 454 11.74 -8.26 -18.36
CA SER A 454 10.38 -8.18 -17.83
C SER A 454 10.26 -7.17 -16.69
N TRP A 455 9.08 -6.57 -16.55
CA TRP A 455 8.77 -5.70 -15.43
C TRP A 455 8.39 -6.53 -14.21
N LYS A 456 9.12 -6.36 -13.11
CA LYS A 456 8.88 -7.05 -11.84
C LYS A 456 8.67 -6.04 -10.70
N PRO A 457 7.82 -6.35 -9.73
CA PRO A 457 7.63 -5.47 -8.58
C PRO A 457 8.91 -5.38 -7.76
N VAL A 458 9.22 -4.19 -7.26
CA VAL A 458 10.19 -4.03 -6.18
C VAL A 458 9.56 -4.58 -4.91
N THR A 459 10.14 -5.63 -4.34
CA THR A 459 9.62 -6.32 -3.15
C THR A 459 10.50 -6.16 -1.91
N GLU A 460 11.71 -5.63 -2.07
CA GLU A 460 12.66 -5.42 -1.00
C GLU A 460 13.55 -4.22 -1.32
N LEU A 461 13.80 -3.34 -0.35
CA LEU A 461 14.84 -2.32 -0.36
C LEU A 461 15.58 -2.38 0.97
N ASN A 462 16.83 -2.86 0.94
CA ASN A 462 17.67 -2.93 2.13
C ASN A 462 18.28 -1.57 2.45
N GLU A 463 18.87 -1.40 3.63
CA GLU A 463 19.43 -0.12 4.11
C GLU A 463 20.38 0.60 3.14
N PHE A 464 21.02 -0.11 2.20
CA PHE A 464 21.94 0.46 1.22
C PHE A 464 21.27 0.80 -0.13
N ASP A 465 20.06 0.31 -0.37
CA ASP A 465 19.36 0.43 -1.64
C ASP A 465 18.63 1.77 -1.75
N ILE A 466 18.58 2.31 -2.97
CA ILE A 466 17.90 3.57 -3.26
C ILE A 466 17.07 3.42 -4.52
N LEU A 467 15.82 3.85 -4.45
CA LEU A 467 14.98 4.07 -5.62
C LEU A 467 14.94 5.56 -5.94
N ASP A 468 15.14 5.92 -7.21
CA ASP A 468 15.20 7.31 -7.68
C ASP A 468 14.37 7.47 -8.96
N SER A 469 13.20 8.10 -8.85
CA SER A 469 12.30 8.34 -9.98
C SER A 469 12.79 9.43 -10.92
N ILE A 470 13.67 10.34 -10.47
CA ILE A 470 14.25 11.39 -11.33
C ILE A 470 15.16 10.73 -12.35
N ARG A 471 16.03 9.83 -11.88
CA ARG A 471 16.95 9.08 -12.75
C ARG A 471 16.30 7.87 -13.40
N LYS A 472 15.07 7.52 -13.00
CA LYS A 472 14.35 6.31 -13.38
C LYS A 472 15.16 5.05 -13.06
N LYS A 473 15.87 5.04 -11.93
CA LYS A 473 16.74 3.95 -11.53
C LYS A 473 16.39 3.38 -10.15
N LEU A 474 16.56 2.08 -10.03
CA LEU A 474 16.69 1.36 -8.77
C LEU A 474 18.17 0.98 -8.61
N TYR A 475 18.80 1.49 -7.55
CA TYR A 475 20.16 1.18 -7.15
C TYR A 475 20.13 0.08 -6.10
N LYS A 476 20.46 -1.14 -6.51
CA LYS A 476 20.72 -2.28 -5.62
C LYS A 476 22.18 -2.25 -5.21
N ASN A 477 22.45 -1.63 -4.06
CA ASN A 477 23.77 -1.53 -3.46
C ASN A 477 23.95 -2.52 -2.32
N SER A 478 23.04 -3.48 -2.19
CA SER A 478 23.05 -4.51 -1.17
C SER A 478 22.99 -5.89 -1.80
N SER A 479 23.47 -6.88 -1.05
CA SER A 479 23.29 -8.29 -1.35
C SER A 479 23.08 -9.07 -0.05
N ASN A 480 22.45 -10.23 -0.18
CA ASN A 480 22.11 -11.11 0.92
C ASN A 480 22.90 -12.41 0.80
N ILE A 481 23.39 -12.94 1.91
CA ILE A 481 23.99 -14.29 1.98
C ILE A 481 23.46 -15.01 3.21
N THR A 482 23.22 -16.32 3.06
CA THR A 482 22.84 -17.20 4.17
C THR A 482 23.91 -18.27 4.35
N TYR A 483 24.44 -18.39 5.56
CA TYR A 483 25.31 -19.49 5.96
C TYR A 483 24.52 -20.53 6.77
N ARG A 484 24.57 -21.78 6.32
CA ARG A 484 23.80 -22.92 6.85
C ARG A 484 24.66 -24.04 7.42
N GLY A 485 25.99 -23.89 7.40
CA GLY A 485 26.91 -24.93 7.81
C GLY A 485 26.99 -26.08 6.79
N ALA A 486 26.73 -25.79 5.50
CA ALA A 486 26.88 -26.78 4.44
C ALA A 486 28.33 -27.23 4.29
N SER A 487 28.55 -28.42 3.71
CA SER A 487 29.89 -28.93 3.45
C SER A 487 30.70 -28.01 2.52
N SER A 488 30.03 -27.33 1.59
CA SER A 488 30.61 -26.33 0.67
C SER A 488 31.05 -25.04 1.35
N GLU A 489 30.55 -24.74 2.56
CA GLU A 489 30.96 -23.56 3.32
C GLU A 489 32.28 -23.86 4.03
N ASN A 490 33.40 -23.40 3.46
CA ASN A 490 34.75 -23.71 3.94
C ASN A 490 35.18 -22.88 5.16
N TRP A 491 34.39 -22.92 6.23
CA TRP A 491 34.72 -22.30 7.51
C TRP A 491 36.00 -22.88 8.11
N THR A 492 36.90 -22.01 8.55
CA THR A 492 38.16 -22.36 9.21
C THR A 492 38.26 -21.69 10.58
N LEU A 493 38.86 -22.37 11.55
CA LEU A 493 39.18 -21.77 12.83
C LEU A 493 40.35 -20.79 12.65
N SER A 494 40.17 -19.54 13.05
CA SER A 494 41.16 -18.48 12.88
C SER A 494 41.90 -18.13 14.17
N SER A 495 41.17 -18.04 15.29
CA SER A 495 41.75 -17.73 16.60
C SER A 495 40.86 -18.27 17.73
N SER A 496 41.42 -18.32 18.93
CA SER A 496 40.76 -18.81 20.15
C SER A 496 41.21 -17.97 21.34
N SER A 497 40.30 -17.75 22.28
CA SER A 497 40.60 -17.25 23.63
C SER A 497 40.06 -18.24 24.68
N ASP A 498 40.02 -17.87 25.95
CA ASP A 498 39.44 -18.72 26.99
C ASP A 498 37.94 -18.94 26.78
N ALA A 499 37.19 -17.88 26.43
CA ALA A 499 35.73 -17.91 26.35
C ALA A 499 35.17 -18.08 24.92
N THR A 500 35.88 -17.62 23.88
CA THR A 500 35.35 -17.55 22.50
C THR A 500 36.25 -18.22 21.48
N LEU A 501 35.68 -18.66 20.36
CA LEU A 501 36.38 -19.04 19.13
C LEU A 501 36.01 -18.08 18.01
N VAL A 502 36.93 -17.91 17.07
CA VAL A 502 36.73 -17.10 15.87
C VAL A 502 36.84 -18.00 14.65
N PHE A 503 35.77 -18.03 13.86
CA PHE A 503 35.73 -18.73 12.58
C PHE A 503 35.79 -17.74 11.44
N LYS A 504 36.43 -18.11 10.34
CA LYS A 504 36.49 -17.30 9.12
C LYS A 504 36.14 -18.08 7.87
N ILE A 505 35.59 -17.35 6.91
CA ILE A 505 35.31 -17.81 5.54
C ILE A 505 35.60 -16.65 4.57
N PRO A 506 35.97 -16.90 3.30
CA PRO A 506 36.05 -15.83 2.32
C PRO A 506 34.73 -15.05 2.23
N SER A 507 34.83 -13.73 2.31
CA SER A 507 33.72 -12.80 2.20
C SER A 507 33.16 -12.82 0.78
N PRO A 508 31.84 -12.77 0.60
CA PRO A 508 31.24 -12.69 -0.73
C PRO A 508 31.56 -11.36 -1.44
N ASN A 509 32.00 -10.33 -0.72
CA ASN A 509 32.33 -9.01 -1.28
C ASN A 509 33.84 -8.83 -1.55
N GLY A 510 34.66 -9.88 -1.38
CA GLY A 510 36.11 -9.79 -1.47
C GLY A 510 36.72 -8.83 -0.44
N SER A 511 37.87 -8.24 -0.75
CA SER A 511 38.62 -7.33 0.12
C SER A 511 37.90 -6.00 0.34
N ASN A 512 37.14 -5.87 1.44
CA ASN A 512 36.51 -4.61 1.82
C ASN A 512 36.48 -4.43 3.35
N ALA A 513 37.45 -3.66 3.86
CA ALA A 513 37.71 -3.57 5.29
C ALA A 513 36.58 -2.89 6.06
N ASN A 514 36.12 -3.50 7.15
CA ASN A 514 35.24 -2.88 8.15
C ASN A 514 33.88 -2.42 7.61
N GLN A 515 33.41 -3.04 6.53
CA GLN A 515 32.11 -2.72 5.99
C GLN A 515 31.02 -3.10 7.00
N HIS A 516 30.06 -2.20 7.20
CA HIS A 516 28.91 -2.47 8.04
C HIS A 516 28.10 -3.65 7.46
N VAL A 517 27.71 -4.57 8.32
CA VAL A 517 26.87 -5.71 7.96
C VAL A 517 25.72 -5.84 8.95
N ILE A 518 24.57 -6.27 8.45
CA ILE A 518 23.38 -6.56 9.24
C ILE A 518 23.27 -8.08 9.33
N CYS A 519 23.11 -8.61 10.53
CA CYS A 519 23.10 -10.04 10.78
C CYS A 519 22.05 -10.38 11.84
N ASP A 520 21.31 -11.46 11.61
CA ASP A 520 20.21 -11.89 12.47
C ASP A 520 20.66 -12.59 13.76
N LYS A 521 21.89 -13.12 13.80
CA LYS A 521 22.44 -13.86 14.96
C LYS A 521 23.57 -13.16 15.69
N PHE A 522 24.26 -12.24 15.03
CA PHE A 522 25.51 -11.65 15.52
C PHE A 522 25.51 -10.15 15.31
N ASN A 523 25.89 -9.40 16.35
CA ASN A 523 26.09 -7.97 16.22
C ASN A 523 27.31 -7.68 15.35
N PHE A 524 27.21 -6.65 14.50
CA PHE A 524 28.38 -6.12 13.85
C PHE A 524 29.29 -5.43 14.88
N PHE A 525 30.56 -5.80 14.89
CA PHE A 525 31.58 -4.95 15.49
C PHE A 525 32.89 -5.09 14.72
N ARG A 526 33.64 -3.99 14.68
CA ARG A 526 34.73 -3.81 13.74
C ARG A 526 35.84 -4.86 13.81
N GLN A 527 36.06 -5.52 14.96
CA GLN A 527 37.21 -6.39 15.22
C GLN A 527 36.81 -7.82 15.68
N SER A 528 35.80 -8.43 15.06
CA SER A 528 35.36 -9.79 15.47
C SER A 528 36.37 -10.92 15.17
N TRP A 529 37.53 -10.59 14.61
CA TRP A 529 38.66 -11.51 14.50
C TRP A 529 39.48 -11.64 15.80
N ASP A 530 39.33 -10.72 16.75
CA ASP A 530 40.10 -10.67 17.99
C ASP A 530 39.36 -11.39 19.13
N ALA A 531 39.74 -12.65 19.34
CA ALA A 531 39.18 -13.51 20.39
C ALA A 531 39.38 -12.94 21.81
N SER A 532 40.34 -12.03 22.03
CA SER A 532 40.64 -11.46 23.34
C SER A 532 39.54 -10.52 23.86
N ASN A 533 38.69 -10.00 22.96
CA ASN A 533 37.57 -9.14 23.33
C ASN A 533 36.41 -9.89 24.01
N GLN A 534 36.43 -11.23 23.99
CA GLN A 534 35.45 -12.12 24.64
C GLN A 534 33.97 -11.73 24.40
N LYS A 535 33.65 -11.33 23.16
CA LYS A 535 32.31 -10.93 22.73
C LYS A 535 31.90 -11.72 21.49
N GLU A 536 30.60 -11.92 21.30
CA GLU A 536 30.09 -12.50 20.05
C GLU A 536 29.79 -11.43 19.02
N GLY A 537 30.03 -11.75 17.76
CA GLY A 537 29.67 -10.87 16.66
C GLY A 537 30.32 -11.24 15.35
N ILE A 538 30.14 -10.35 14.38
CA ILE A 538 30.49 -10.56 12.98
C ILE A 538 31.21 -9.34 12.40
N SER A 539 32.14 -9.57 11.50
CA SER A 539 32.86 -8.50 10.80
C SER A 539 33.39 -8.96 9.44
N PHE A 540 33.53 -8.04 8.51
CA PHE A 540 34.32 -8.23 7.30
C PHE A 540 35.69 -7.57 7.48
N ASP A 541 36.77 -8.29 7.16
CA ASP A 541 38.13 -7.72 7.16
C ASP A 541 38.54 -7.15 5.80
N SER A 542 39.67 -6.44 5.81
CA SER A 542 40.30 -5.88 4.62
C SER A 542 40.82 -6.92 3.63
N ASN A 543 40.99 -8.16 4.07
CA ASN A 543 41.57 -9.25 3.30
C ASN A 543 40.50 -10.12 2.65
N GLY A 544 39.24 -9.72 2.78
CA GLY A 544 38.10 -10.39 2.19
C GLY A 544 37.70 -11.66 2.92
N ASN A 545 37.70 -11.62 4.24
CA ASN A 545 37.16 -12.68 5.09
C ASN A 545 36.00 -12.14 5.94
N THR A 546 34.98 -12.96 6.08
CA THR A 546 33.95 -12.82 7.10
C THR A 546 34.40 -13.58 8.35
N TYR A 547 34.45 -12.89 9.48
CA TYR A 547 34.72 -13.49 10.79
C TYR A 547 33.45 -13.58 11.60
N VAL A 548 33.29 -14.70 12.31
CA VAL A 548 32.27 -14.88 13.33
C VAL A 548 32.97 -15.28 14.61
N GLN A 549 32.84 -14.44 15.64
CA GLN A 549 33.24 -14.75 17.00
C GLN A 549 32.03 -15.30 17.75
N ILE A 550 32.19 -16.48 18.36
CA ILE A 550 31.13 -17.18 19.07
C ILE A 550 31.65 -17.73 20.40
N PHE A 551 30.79 -17.77 21.44
CA PHE A 551 31.16 -18.39 22.71
C PHE A 551 31.33 -19.91 22.57
N LYS A 552 32.38 -20.45 23.21
CA LYS A 552 32.64 -21.89 23.27
C LYS A 552 31.45 -22.68 23.81
N SER A 553 30.71 -22.10 24.75
CA SER A 553 29.52 -22.70 25.36
C SER A 553 28.37 -22.98 24.39
N ARG A 554 28.37 -22.38 23.19
CA ARG A 554 27.37 -22.65 22.14
C ARG A 554 27.74 -23.80 21.22
N LEU A 555 28.97 -24.30 21.30
CA LEU A 555 29.50 -25.29 20.38
C LEU A 555 29.58 -26.66 21.04
N THR A 556 29.23 -27.71 20.29
CA THR A 556 29.39 -29.10 20.73
C THR A 556 30.84 -29.56 20.66
N THR A 557 31.58 -29.08 19.65
CA THR A 557 33.03 -29.29 19.50
C THR A 557 33.71 -27.95 19.21
N LEU A 558 34.96 -27.80 19.66
CA LEU A 558 35.71 -26.53 19.61
C LEU A 558 36.47 -26.36 18.28
N ASP A 559 35.84 -26.70 17.17
CA ASP A 559 36.41 -26.70 15.82
C ASP A 559 35.39 -26.28 14.76
N SER A 560 35.79 -26.28 13.49
CA SER A 560 34.91 -25.89 12.39
C SER A 560 33.73 -26.84 12.20
N TYR A 561 33.84 -28.11 12.62
CA TYR A 561 32.73 -29.05 12.60
C TYR A 561 31.65 -28.65 13.61
N GLY A 562 32.05 -28.27 14.82
CA GLY A 562 31.13 -27.79 15.85
C GLY A 562 30.43 -26.50 15.44
N PHE A 563 31.15 -25.57 14.83
CA PHE A 563 30.54 -24.34 14.30
C PHE A 563 29.56 -24.61 13.14
N LYS A 564 29.92 -25.46 12.17
CA LYS A 564 28.98 -25.85 11.10
C LYS A 564 27.76 -26.57 11.65
N SER A 565 27.92 -27.44 12.64
CA SER A 565 26.80 -28.12 13.32
C SER A 565 25.88 -27.13 14.03
N TRP A 566 26.46 -26.09 14.66
CA TRP A 566 25.68 -25.00 15.26
C TRP A 566 24.89 -24.21 14.20
N LEU A 567 25.54 -23.88 13.06
CA LEU A 567 24.89 -23.19 11.93
C LEU A 567 23.70 -23.98 11.37
N GLN A 568 23.77 -25.31 11.33
CA GLN A 568 22.67 -26.14 10.81
C GLN A 568 21.34 -25.96 11.57
N SER A 569 21.42 -25.57 12.84
CA SER A 569 20.25 -25.23 13.67
C SER A 569 20.06 -23.72 13.84
N ASN A 570 21.04 -22.91 13.44
CA ASN A 570 21.08 -21.46 13.64
C ASN A 570 21.64 -20.79 12.39
N TYR A 571 20.89 -20.83 11.28
CA TYR A 571 21.32 -20.17 10.05
C TYR A 571 21.62 -18.70 10.32
N ILE A 572 22.71 -18.21 9.71
CA ILE A 572 23.07 -16.80 9.76
C ILE A 572 22.65 -16.18 8.44
N ASN A 573 21.81 -15.15 8.50
CA ASN A 573 21.45 -14.32 7.36
C ASN A 573 22.18 -12.98 7.47
N ILE A 574 22.82 -12.56 6.38
CA ILE A 574 23.63 -11.35 6.35
C ILE A 574 23.16 -10.48 5.18
N ILE A 575 22.94 -9.20 5.48
CA ILE A 575 22.82 -8.13 4.48
C ILE A 575 24.09 -7.30 4.53
N TYR A 576 24.70 -7.06 3.38
CA TYR A 576 25.92 -6.26 3.26
C TYR A 576 25.86 -5.38 2.03
N ALA A 577 26.54 -4.23 2.08
CA ALA A 577 26.67 -3.37 0.92
C ALA A 577 27.58 -4.00 -0.14
N THR A 578 27.25 -3.85 -1.42
CA THR A 578 28.08 -4.33 -2.53
C THR A 578 29.08 -3.26 -2.95
N LEU A 579 30.25 -3.68 -3.46
CA LEU A 579 31.22 -2.74 -4.06
C LEU A 579 30.69 -2.09 -5.35
N ASN A 580 29.89 -2.84 -6.11
CA ASN A 580 29.29 -2.38 -7.36
C ASN A 580 27.77 -2.35 -7.22
N SER A 581 27.18 -1.21 -7.54
CA SER A 581 25.73 -1.06 -7.65
C SER A 581 25.21 -1.85 -8.83
N VAL A 582 24.22 -2.71 -8.61
CA VAL A 582 23.39 -3.23 -9.70
C VAL A 582 22.28 -2.24 -9.94
N VAL A 583 22.17 -1.73 -11.17
CA VAL A 583 21.25 -0.63 -11.49
C VAL A 583 20.17 -1.12 -12.45
N TYR A 584 18.92 -1.04 -12.01
CA TYR A 584 17.75 -1.38 -12.82
C TYR A 584 17.02 -0.13 -13.28
N GLU A 585 16.35 -0.21 -14.43
CA GLU A 585 15.38 0.80 -14.85
C GLU A 585 14.08 0.62 -14.06
N ILE A 586 13.41 1.70 -13.67
CA ILE A 586 12.08 1.65 -13.04
C ILE A 586 11.00 2.25 -13.93
N SER A 587 9.78 1.76 -13.77
CA SER A 587 8.62 2.26 -14.50
C SER A 587 8.26 3.68 -14.05
N PRO A 588 7.81 4.56 -14.96
CA PRO A 588 7.20 5.82 -14.56
C PRO A 588 6.03 5.58 -13.59
N LEU A 589 5.96 6.34 -12.50
CA LEU A 589 4.88 6.21 -11.52
C LEU A 589 3.68 7.08 -11.88
N ASP A 590 3.92 8.33 -12.35
CA ASP A 590 2.89 9.30 -12.74
C ASP A 590 1.70 9.38 -11.76
N LEU A 591 1.99 9.36 -10.46
CA LEU A 591 0.99 9.43 -9.38
C LEU A 591 0.28 10.78 -9.38
N VAL A 592 -1.05 10.78 -9.24
CA VAL A 592 -1.81 12.04 -9.15
C VAL A 592 -1.83 12.63 -7.74
N SER A 593 -1.89 13.96 -7.66
CA SER A 593 -2.14 14.72 -6.43
C SER A 593 -3.50 15.38 -6.46
N PHE A 594 -4.00 15.75 -5.29
CA PHE A 594 -5.33 16.32 -5.09
C PHE A 594 -5.24 17.76 -4.55
N GLU A 595 -6.25 18.56 -4.86
CA GLU A 595 -6.33 19.92 -4.37
C GLU A 595 -6.53 20.01 -2.85
N ASN A 596 -5.93 21.04 -2.25
CA ASN A 596 -5.87 21.38 -0.82
C ASN A 596 -5.01 20.41 0.00
N GLU A 597 -5.29 19.12 -0.07
CA GLU A 597 -4.59 18.11 0.70
C GLU A 597 -4.41 16.82 -0.10
N THR A 598 -3.17 16.32 -0.13
CA THR A 598 -2.83 15.01 -0.68
C THR A 598 -2.18 14.17 0.40
N MET A 599 -2.81 13.07 0.79
CA MET A 599 -2.15 12.05 1.60
C MET A 599 -1.29 11.20 0.67
N TRP A 600 0.00 11.05 1.00
CA TRP A 600 0.96 10.19 0.29
C TRP A 600 1.40 9.06 1.22
N MET A 601 1.52 7.84 0.69
CA MET A 601 1.94 6.67 1.45
C MET A 601 2.70 5.67 0.59
N ILE A 602 3.65 4.95 1.18
CA ILE A 602 4.24 3.74 0.61
C ILE A 602 3.90 2.51 1.47
N LYS A 603 3.35 1.48 0.84
CA LYS A 603 3.13 0.17 1.49
C LYS A 603 4.42 -0.63 1.44
N SER A 604 5.20 -0.54 2.50
CA SER A 604 6.52 -1.18 2.62
C SER A 604 6.57 -2.38 3.58
N GLY A 605 5.43 -3.02 3.85
CA GLY A 605 5.40 -4.18 4.74
C GLY A 605 5.73 -3.79 6.20
N PRO A 606 6.53 -4.59 6.93
CA PRO A 606 6.78 -4.36 8.34
C PRO A 606 7.76 -3.23 8.65
N VAL A 607 8.54 -2.79 7.66
CA VAL A 607 9.51 -1.71 7.82
C VAL A 607 9.05 -0.52 7.00
N SER A 608 8.75 0.57 7.69
CA SER A 608 8.39 1.83 7.05
C SER A 608 9.61 2.48 6.38
N SER A 609 9.40 2.98 5.16
CA SER A 609 10.46 3.57 4.34
C SER A 609 10.60 5.06 4.59
N SER A 610 11.83 5.57 4.45
CA SER A 610 12.04 7.00 4.27
C SER A 610 11.86 7.38 2.80
N ALA A 611 11.30 8.56 2.54
CA ALA A 611 11.09 9.07 1.19
C ALA A 611 11.18 10.59 1.11
N GLU A 612 11.65 11.08 -0.04
CA GLU A 612 11.63 12.48 -0.45
C GLU A 612 10.85 12.58 -1.76
N PHE A 613 9.99 13.57 -1.93
CA PHE A 613 9.23 13.78 -3.16
C PHE A 613 8.69 15.22 -3.25
N LYS A 614 8.18 15.57 -4.44
CA LYS A 614 7.50 16.84 -4.67
C LYS A 614 6.07 16.65 -5.12
N VAL A 615 5.20 17.59 -4.77
CA VAL A 615 3.82 17.63 -5.23
C VAL A 615 3.58 18.91 -6.02
N THR A 616 2.89 18.76 -7.16
CA THR A 616 2.54 19.88 -8.02
C THR A 616 1.64 20.88 -7.29
N SER A 617 2.02 22.17 -7.33
CA SER A 617 1.31 23.27 -6.66
C SER A 617 0.71 24.30 -7.63
N SER A 618 0.97 24.19 -8.95
CA SER A 618 0.49 25.16 -9.95
C SER A 618 -0.02 24.53 -11.24
N ILE A 619 -0.91 25.24 -11.94
CA ILE A 619 -1.49 24.79 -13.21
C ILE A 619 -0.45 24.73 -14.34
N GLN A 620 0.56 25.60 -14.29
CA GLN A 620 1.67 25.62 -15.24
C GLN A 620 2.53 24.38 -15.12
N ASN A 621 2.86 23.97 -13.89
CA ASN A 621 3.59 22.73 -13.65
C ASN A 621 2.77 21.53 -14.07
N PHE A 622 1.45 21.52 -13.83
CA PHE A 622 0.56 20.48 -14.33
C PHE A 622 0.55 20.40 -15.87
N ALA A 623 0.43 21.53 -16.56
CA ALA A 623 0.45 21.58 -18.03
C ALA A 623 1.80 21.10 -18.59
N LYS A 624 2.92 21.53 -17.99
CA LYS A 624 4.26 21.06 -18.34
C LYS A 624 4.42 19.55 -18.16
N ASN A 625 4.03 19.03 -16.99
CA ASN A 625 4.08 17.60 -16.70
C ASN A 625 3.20 16.80 -17.68
N THR A 626 2.04 17.35 -18.07
CA THR A 626 1.13 16.73 -19.04
C THR A 626 1.75 16.71 -20.43
N ALA A 627 2.37 17.80 -20.87
CA ALA A 627 3.11 17.85 -22.14
C ALA A 627 4.26 16.82 -22.16
N GLU A 628 5.07 16.76 -21.10
CA GLU A 628 6.14 15.77 -20.98
C GLU A 628 5.62 14.32 -20.97
N ARG A 629 4.38 14.09 -20.53
CA ARG A 629 3.73 12.76 -20.60
C ARG A 629 3.26 12.44 -22.01
N VAL A 630 2.68 13.41 -22.71
CA VAL A 630 2.27 13.26 -24.12
C VAL A 630 3.48 12.94 -24.98
N ASP A 631 4.58 13.69 -24.85
CA ASP A 631 5.82 13.46 -25.61
C ASP A 631 6.37 12.04 -25.38
N ARG A 632 6.31 11.54 -24.14
CA ARG A 632 6.72 10.16 -23.82
C ARG A 632 5.82 9.12 -24.48
N LEU A 633 4.51 9.31 -24.41
CA LEU A 633 3.55 8.40 -25.03
C LEU A 633 3.72 8.38 -26.55
N GLU A 634 3.97 9.53 -27.18
CA GLU A 634 4.27 9.62 -28.60
C GLU A 634 5.53 8.84 -28.98
N ASP A 635 6.63 8.98 -28.23
CA ASP A 635 7.86 8.22 -28.44
C ASP A 635 7.67 6.71 -28.25
N GLU A 636 6.90 6.27 -27.25
CA GLU A 636 6.57 4.86 -27.04
C GLU A 636 5.73 4.27 -28.17
N VAL A 637 4.68 4.99 -28.61
CA VAL A 637 3.84 4.58 -29.75
C VAL A 637 4.67 4.52 -31.03
N TYR A 638 5.54 5.49 -31.27
CA TYR A 638 6.43 5.53 -32.43
C TYR A 638 7.38 4.31 -32.44
N LYS A 639 8.02 4.00 -31.31
CA LYS A 639 8.91 2.83 -31.18
C LYS A 639 8.16 1.51 -31.36
N MET A 640 6.96 1.39 -30.78
CA MET A 640 6.12 0.21 -30.94
C MET A 640 5.73 0.00 -32.41
N ASN A 641 5.34 1.07 -33.11
CA ASN A 641 4.99 1.01 -34.52
C ASN A 641 6.19 0.59 -35.38
N LEU A 642 7.37 1.19 -35.15
CA LEU A 642 8.61 0.78 -35.82
C LEU A 642 8.93 -0.70 -35.63
N ALA A 643 8.80 -1.22 -34.40
CA ALA A 643 9.04 -2.63 -34.12
C ALA A 643 8.03 -3.53 -34.85
N ASN A 644 6.74 -3.16 -34.84
CA ASN A 644 5.69 -3.90 -35.55
C ASN A 644 5.90 -3.88 -37.08
N PHE A 645 6.33 -2.74 -37.63
CA PHE A 645 6.71 -2.64 -39.05
C PHE A 645 7.89 -3.55 -39.38
N ALA A 646 8.93 -3.56 -38.54
CA ALA A 646 10.09 -4.43 -38.75
C ALA A 646 9.72 -5.92 -38.72
N VAL A 647 8.88 -6.36 -37.78
CA VAL A 647 8.38 -7.75 -37.72
C VAL A 647 7.55 -8.08 -38.97
N SER A 648 6.66 -7.18 -39.38
CA SER A 648 5.81 -7.36 -40.55
C SER A 648 6.63 -7.44 -41.84
N LEU A 649 7.66 -6.60 -41.97
CA LEU A 649 8.57 -6.60 -43.12
C LEU A 649 9.38 -7.91 -43.19
N ASN A 650 9.91 -8.38 -42.06
CA ASN A 650 10.62 -9.66 -41.99
C ASN A 650 9.69 -10.84 -42.34
N ALA A 651 8.45 -10.82 -41.86
CA ALA A 651 7.46 -11.85 -42.20
C ALA A 651 7.12 -11.84 -43.71
N LEU A 652 6.99 -10.65 -44.30
CA LEU A 652 6.76 -10.49 -45.73
C LEU A 652 7.96 -11.00 -46.54
N GLU A 653 9.19 -10.65 -46.15
CA GLU A 653 10.39 -11.14 -46.82
C GLU A 653 10.49 -12.67 -46.76
N LEU A 654 10.18 -13.27 -45.61
CA LEU A 654 10.17 -14.71 -45.44
C LEU A 654 9.12 -15.39 -46.33
N LYS A 655 7.93 -14.80 -46.42
CA LYS A 655 6.85 -15.26 -47.31
C LYS A 655 7.25 -15.19 -48.77
N THR A 656 7.83 -14.07 -49.22
CA THR A 656 8.31 -13.91 -50.61
C THR A 656 9.40 -14.92 -50.94
N ARG A 657 10.31 -15.21 -50.01
CA ARG A 657 11.33 -16.26 -50.18
C ARG A 657 10.72 -17.66 -50.30
N LEU A 658 9.69 -17.97 -49.51
CA LEU A 658 8.95 -19.23 -49.61
C LEU A 658 8.21 -19.35 -50.95
N GLU A 659 7.49 -18.31 -51.38
CA GLU A 659 6.80 -18.27 -52.67
C GLU A 659 7.77 -18.43 -53.85
N ALA A 660 8.99 -17.85 -53.76
CA ALA A 660 10.03 -18.02 -54.78
C ALA A 660 10.61 -19.45 -54.83
N LEU A 661 10.56 -20.21 -53.73
CA LEU A 661 10.96 -21.62 -53.67
C LEU A 661 9.87 -22.56 -54.18
N GLU A 662 8.60 -22.15 -54.07
CA GLU A 662 7.42 -22.90 -54.54
C GLU A 662 7.04 -22.60 -55.99
N ALA A 663 7.61 -21.55 -56.59
CA ALA A 663 7.41 -21.24 -58.01
C ALA A 663 7.93 -22.41 -58.88
N PRO A 664 7.10 -22.97 -59.81
CA PRO A 664 7.52 -24.07 -60.66
C PRO A 664 8.70 -23.62 -61.52
N LYS A 665 9.82 -24.34 -61.41
CA LYS A 665 10.96 -24.19 -62.33
C LYS A 665 10.46 -24.51 -63.74
N GLN A 666 10.24 -23.48 -64.56
CA GLN A 666 10.08 -23.62 -66.01
C GLN A 666 11.44 -23.85 -66.67
#